data_AF-A0AAD9YLN5-F1
#
_entry.id   AF-A0AAD9YLN5-F1
#
_cell.length_a   1.000
_cell.length_b   1.000
_cell.length_c   1.000
_cell.angle_alpha   90.00
_cell.angle_beta   90.00
_cell.angle_gamma   90.00
#
_symmetry.space_group_name_H-M   'P 1'
#
loop_
_entity.id
_entity.type
_entity.pdbx_description
1 polymer ?
#
loop_
_entity_poly.entity_id
_entity_poly.type
_entity_poly.pdbx_seq_one_letter_code
_entity_poly.pdbx_strand_id
1 'polypeptide(L)'
;MPGPVTESDGLETVIRSHVYPEGGTGWHRIPELPVAEELMATTGKTPSPNRLNTASSSKDEYLRFQYRILRHEGVEPLRRAVQDYKSAPDIAESPGTCIYTEVFVRGANIIRLGAMVRVTFSAVRSRQLVNWPASQRLVPGTVVALSPIPDNFQRKCIVAVVTGRYDEAIDSPATPPPLDLEIRDPEVTASIMEPDQEYVMIEARSNYFEAVRYVMEGLKQTAKEEPACLSRYRSLLDISSLYRGADAKIGPLKIPIQGDIPEHIENKTGLDGSQLMALQRMITKELAIVQGPPGTGKTHTSMAALKVLLSTQPVDVPIIITAQKNDTVDELLSRCHREGVSFIRLGGQAKDDAVFRRTLFNLRAIHRGKARRRDQFQKRLDFLKSQAKILLQRCFPPFRQQLILPEHLQVVGLITLQQCASIMVNWTGSLNTIAGEVSRHPFGPWLGNETLTMGPHRTIHMPFIVDNGGGGVLDPEEGEHNSCTNVRKEQLSGKPILISRWLTMKITKSADNNTEAIVPKLLANHDSLWDIPTHYRGMVYQHLEQRYVASTRLALMRVFEKINDITRELKVVRWQEDIETIQESGARIIGCTTTGLTKYRGLIAAMQPRVMMIEEAAETREANITAALFPTLQQIILVGDHMQLAPHADVLELSKPPFNLNVSLFQRLVERGIEYSSLQIQRRMVPEIRRLLSGWYPLLVDHDCTRAHDAVPGMGSQRLLWFDHQQPESANRYASKFNTFEAGMVVGLYNHLVFNGTRPSDITVLTFYSGQKTYIENVLRRKCQSRGRQSTAGYEQAGPEVQTVDGYQGKENEVILISVTRSPEDRRKPDAGFVKDLRRAIVALSRPRRLLVVFGDAQNLTLSSAKHIWGEVLDKIGSWRVEYIPIFCEAHGTEIHISHPDQWEKLAGPCRGLVGNSASNVPSGPSVRSSGEDYVASGLTSLTTEEDLLDLREW
;
A
#
# COMPACT_ATOMS: atom_id res chain seq x y z
N MET A 1 21.89 46.24 -0.55
CA MET A 1 22.38 44.86 -0.32
C MET A 1 21.26 44.07 0.32
N PRO A 2 20.91 42.87 -0.18
CA PRO A 2 20.03 41.98 0.57
C PRO A 2 20.75 41.61 1.88
N GLY A 3 20.04 41.68 3.01
CA GLY A 3 20.59 41.32 4.32
C GLY A 3 20.98 39.84 4.40
N PRO A 4 21.73 39.44 5.44
CA PRO A 4 22.11 38.04 5.63
C PRO A 4 20.86 37.19 5.81
N VAL A 5 20.69 36.21 4.92
CA VAL A 5 19.65 35.18 4.98
C VAL A 5 19.89 34.36 6.25
N THR A 6 18.96 34.40 7.21
CA THR A 6 19.02 33.55 8.40
C THR A 6 18.71 32.10 8.03
N GLU A 7 19.21 31.11 8.78
CA GLU A 7 18.93 29.68 8.52
C GLU A 7 17.42 29.35 8.44
N SER A 8 16.57 30.14 9.12
CA SER A 8 15.10 30.06 9.04
C SER A 8 14.54 30.34 7.64
N ASP A 9 15.16 31.24 6.89
CA ASP A 9 14.69 31.68 5.58
C ASP A 9 15.00 30.63 4.51
N GLY A 10 16.08 29.85 4.69
CA GLY A 10 16.43 28.71 3.84
C GLY A 10 15.43 27.56 3.97
N LEU A 11 15.00 27.23 5.20
CA LEU A 11 14.03 26.16 5.46
C LEU A 11 12.67 26.44 4.83
N GLU A 12 12.13 27.64 5.08
CA GLU A 12 10.84 28.04 4.52
C GLU A 12 10.87 28.07 2.99
N THR A 13 11.99 28.50 2.39
CA THR A 13 12.16 28.51 0.93
C THR A 13 12.09 27.10 0.35
N VAL A 14 12.75 26.10 0.96
CA VAL A 14 12.69 24.70 0.50
C VAL A 14 11.28 24.13 0.63
N ILE A 15 10.58 24.39 1.74
CA ILE A 15 9.20 23.94 1.93
C ILE A 15 8.28 24.57 0.89
N ARG A 16 8.41 25.89 0.68
CA ARG A 16 7.57 26.63 -0.27
C ARG A 16 7.80 26.18 -1.70
N SER A 17 9.03 25.88 -2.13
CA SER A 17 9.30 25.38 -3.49
C SER A 17 8.65 24.02 -3.78
N HIS A 18 8.39 23.23 -2.74
CA HIS A 18 7.70 21.94 -2.84
C HIS A 18 6.17 22.07 -2.76
N VAL A 19 5.63 23.04 -2.03
CA VAL A 19 4.18 23.30 -1.94
C VAL A 19 3.67 24.13 -3.13
N TYR A 20 4.50 25.04 -3.64
CA TYR A 20 4.27 25.92 -4.78
C TYR A 20 5.32 25.66 -5.86
N PRO A 21 5.22 24.53 -6.59
CA PRO A 21 6.16 24.25 -7.65
C PRO A 21 6.08 25.32 -8.75
N GLU A 22 7.20 25.99 -9.02
CA GLU A 22 7.28 26.99 -10.10
C GLU A 22 7.05 26.34 -11.47
N GLY A 23 6.30 27.04 -12.34
CA GLY A 23 6.03 26.62 -13.70
C GLY A 23 7.31 26.60 -14.55
N GLY A 24 7.82 25.40 -14.84
CA GLY A 24 8.98 25.21 -15.72
C GLY A 24 8.66 25.37 -17.21
N THR A 25 9.59 25.00 -18.09
CA THR A 25 9.37 24.91 -19.55
C THR A 25 9.30 23.45 -20.00
N GLY A 26 8.70 23.17 -21.16
CA GLY A 26 8.66 21.82 -21.73
C GLY A 26 7.91 20.78 -20.86
N TRP A 27 8.57 19.66 -20.56
CA TRP A 27 7.94 18.54 -19.85
C TRP A 27 7.62 18.84 -18.38
N HIS A 28 8.25 19.87 -17.80
CA HIS A 28 7.98 20.32 -16.44
C HIS A 28 6.56 20.90 -16.26
N ARG A 29 5.91 21.37 -17.35
CA ARG A 29 4.53 21.89 -17.32
C ARG A 29 3.43 20.84 -17.40
N ILE A 30 3.77 19.61 -17.78
CA ILE A 30 2.78 18.54 -17.92
C ILE A 30 2.16 18.30 -16.52
N PRO A 31 0.85 18.44 -16.31
CA PRO A 31 0.26 18.22 -15.00
C PRO A 31 0.46 16.77 -14.56
N GLU A 32 0.58 16.50 -13.26
CA GLU A 32 0.80 15.12 -12.80
C GLU A 32 -0.44 14.28 -13.00
N LEU A 33 -1.62 14.81 -12.68
CA LEU A 33 -2.90 14.15 -12.97
C LEU A 33 -3.10 14.00 -14.49
N PRO A 34 -3.80 12.94 -14.93
CA PRO A 34 -4.25 12.86 -16.30
C PRO A 34 -5.20 14.02 -16.60
N VAL A 35 -5.15 14.51 -17.83
CA VAL A 35 -6.16 15.44 -18.34
C VAL A 35 -7.31 14.66 -19.00
N ALA A 36 -8.47 15.30 -19.09
CA ALA A 36 -9.68 14.69 -19.67
C ALA A 36 -9.42 14.17 -21.09
N GLU A 37 -8.71 14.93 -21.92
CA GLU A 37 -8.41 14.55 -23.31
C GLU A 37 -7.54 13.30 -23.39
N GLU A 38 -6.63 13.08 -22.44
CA GLU A 38 -5.77 11.89 -22.39
C GLU A 38 -6.57 10.63 -22.07
N LEU A 39 -7.51 10.69 -21.11
CA LEU A 39 -8.38 9.56 -20.76
C LEU A 39 -9.38 9.23 -21.86
N MET A 40 -9.83 10.25 -22.57
CA MET A 40 -10.82 10.14 -23.64
C MET A 40 -10.24 9.70 -24.99
N ALA A 41 -8.90 9.67 -25.11
CA ALA A 41 -8.22 9.25 -26.32
C ALA A 41 -8.39 7.74 -26.60
N THR A 42 -8.71 7.40 -27.85
CA THR A 42 -8.88 6.01 -28.31
C THR A 42 -7.60 5.19 -28.16
N THR A 43 -6.45 5.82 -28.39
CA THR A 43 -5.13 5.20 -28.25
C THR A 43 -4.26 6.00 -27.30
N GLY A 44 -3.53 5.28 -26.43
CA GLY A 44 -2.53 5.88 -25.55
C GLY A 44 -1.28 6.28 -26.35
N LYS A 45 -0.60 7.34 -25.92
CA LYS A 45 0.72 7.69 -26.45
C LYS A 45 1.77 6.79 -25.81
N THR A 46 2.20 5.77 -26.53
CA THR A 46 3.25 4.87 -26.06
C THR A 46 4.54 5.66 -25.75
N PRO A 47 5.18 5.39 -24.59
CA PRO A 47 6.43 6.05 -24.25
C PRO A 47 7.55 5.59 -25.19
N SER A 48 8.65 6.34 -25.22
CA SER A 48 9.84 5.90 -25.93
C SER A 48 10.41 4.60 -25.31
N PRO A 49 11.13 3.77 -26.08
CA PRO A 49 11.92 2.65 -25.56
C PRO A 49 12.90 3.05 -24.46
N ASN A 50 13.05 2.20 -23.44
CA ASN A 50 14.09 2.34 -22.42
C ASN A 50 15.42 1.82 -22.97
N ARG A 51 16.38 2.72 -23.17
CA ARG A 51 17.70 2.36 -23.70
C ARG A 51 18.65 1.96 -22.58
N LEU A 52 18.49 0.76 -22.05
CA LEU A 52 19.31 0.24 -20.95
C LEU A 52 20.82 0.25 -21.24
N ASN A 53 21.22 0.14 -22.52
CA ASN A 53 22.63 0.00 -22.95
C ASN A 53 23.28 1.29 -23.48
N THR A 54 22.54 2.40 -23.68
CA THR A 54 23.14 3.67 -24.12
C THR A 54 23.15 4.68 -22.98
N ALA A 55 24.21 5.45 -22.80
CA ALA A 55 24.17 6.58 -21.88
C ALA A 55 23.17 7.62 -22.42
N SER A 56 22.36 8.21 -21.53
CA SER A 56 21.54 9.36 -21.91
C SER A 56 22.46 10.56 -22.19
N SER A 57 22.08 11.40 -23.15
CA SER A 57 22.93 12.54 -23.54
C SER A 57 23.01 13.60 -22.44
N SER A 58 21.99 13.68 -21.59
CA SER A 58 21.90 14.60 -20.46
C SER A 58 21.05 14.04 -19.33
N LYS A 59 21.22 14.61 -18.14
CA LYS A 59 20.37 14.37 -16.97
C LYS A 59 18.90 14.71 -17.23
N ASP A 60 18.61 15.83 -17.89
CA ASP A 60 17.23 16.22 -18.21
C ASP A 60 16.55 15.20 -19.14
N GLU A 61 17.25 14.72 -20.17
CA GLU A 61 16.71 13.69 -21.08
C GLU A 61 16.36 12.40 -20.32
N TYR A 62 17.24 11.98 -19.42
CA TYR A 62 17.04 10.81 -18.58
C TYR A 62 15.83 10.96 -17.63
N LEU A 63 15.73 12.08 -16.91
CA LEU A 63 14.62 12.33 -15.99
C LEU A 63 13.29 12.51 -16.74
N ARG A 64 13.32 13.16 -17.92
CA ARG A 64 12.17 13.28 -18.81
C ARG A 64 11.67 11.92 -19.28
N PHE A 65 12.57 11.00 -19.59
CA PHE A 65 12.21 9.62 -19.93
C PHE A 65 11.50 8.93 -18.76
N GLN A 66 12.10 8.96 -17.57
CA GLN A 66 11.52 8.37 -16.35
C GLN A 66 10.14 8.97 -16.02
N TYR A 67 9.98 10.28 -16.19
CA TYR A 67 8.70 10.96 -16.01
C TYR A 67 7.62 10.45 -16.97
N ARG A 68 7.96 10.31 -18.26
CA ARG A 68 7.00 9.91 -19.31
C ARG A 68 6.54 8.46 -19.15
N ILE A 69 7.44 7.55 -18.83
CA ILE A 69 7.08 6.13 -18.64
C ILE A 69 6.19 5.94 -17.40
N LEU A 70 6.51 6.63 -16.29
CA LEU A 70 5.67 6.62 -15.09
C LEU A 70 4.31 7.27 -15.32
N ARG A 71 4.26 8.40 -16.04
CA ARG A 71 2.98 9.01 -16.42
C ARG A 71 2.12 8.02 -17.20
N HIS A 72 2.71 7.32 -18.17
CA HIS A 72 1.99 6.32 -18.95
C HIS A 72 1.47 5.18 -18.04
N GLU A 73 2.29 4.65 -17.13
CA GLU A 73 1.86 3.64 -16.14
C GLU A 73 0.69 4.13 -15.27
N GLY A 74 0.74 5.40 -14.83
CA GLY A 74 -0.30 6.05 -14.03
C GLY A 74 -1.63 6.24 -14.76
N VAL A 75 -1.59 6.55 -16.06
CA VAL A 75 -2.76 7.00 -16.82
C VAL A 75 -3.41 5.87 -17.64
N GLU A 76 -2.60 4.97 -18.19
CA GLU A 76 -3.05 3.98 -19.15
C GLU A 76 -4.14 3.02 -18.63
N PRO A 77 -4.10 2.51 -17.38
CA PRO A 77 -5.17 1.67 -16.85
C PRO A 77 -6.54 2.35 -16.85
N LEU A 78 -6.62 3.59 -16.37
CA LEU A 78 -7.86 4.35 -16.32
C LEU A 78 -8.34 4.74 -17.72
N ARG A 79 -7.43 5.07 -18.63
CA ARG A 79 -7.77 5.32 -20.04
C ARG A 79 -8.41 4.07 -20.68
N ARG A 80 -7.80 2.89 -20.52
CA ARG A 80 -8.36 1.62 -21.02
C ARG A 80 -9.76 1.37 -20.44
N ALA A 81 -9.92 1.53 -19.13
CA ALA A 81 -11.21 1.39 -18.45
C ALA A 81 -12.30 2.33 -19.01
N VAL A 82 -11.95 3.59 -19.29
CA VAL A 82 -12.85 4.57 -19.90
C VAL A 82 -13.20 4.19 -21.34
N GLN A 83 -12.24 3.72 -22.13
CA GLN A 83 -12.51 3.28 -23.51
C GLN A 83 -13.37 2.01 -23.57
N ASP A 84 -13.11 1.03 -22.71
CA ASP A 84 -13.92 -0.19 -22.58
C ASP A 84 -15.38 0.17 -22.33
N TYR A 85 -15.63 1.02 -21.33
CA TYR A 85 -16.97 1.52 -21.04
C TYR A 85 -17.59 2.29 -22.22
N LYS A 86 -16.81 3.20 -22.85
CA LYS A 86 -17.30 3.99 -23.99
C LYS A 86 -17.71 3.11 -25.17
N SER A 87 -16.99 2.02 -25.42
CA SER A 87 -17.29 1.07 -26.49
C SER A 87 -18.54 0.23 -26.23
N ALA A 88 -18.83 -0.09 -24.96
CA ALA A 88 -20.00 -0.85 -24.56
C ALA A 88 -20.49 -0.39 -23.17
N PRO A 89 -21.36 0.63 -23.11
CA PRO A 89 -21.82 1.23 -21.84
C PRO A 89 -22.57 0.26 -20.91
N ASP A 90 -23.09 -0.83 -21.47
CA ASP A 90 -23.83 -1.86 -20.73
C ASP A 90 -22.98 -2.98 -20.15
N ILE A 91 -21.65 -2.90 -20.26
CA ILE A 91 -20.76 -3.92 -19.72
C ILE A 91 -20.94 -4.12 -18.20
N ALA A 92 -20.71 -5.36 -17.78
CA ALA A 92 -20.43 -5.65 -16.38
C ALA A 92 -19.00 -5.21 -16.03
N GLU A 93 -18.70 -5.14 -14.73
CA GLU A 93 -17.32 -4.97 -14.31
C GLU A 93 -16.40 -6.08 -14.84
N SER A 94 -15.15 -5.73 -15.08
CA SER A 94 -14.08 -6.65 -15.44
C SER A 94 -13.04 -6.73 -14.31
N PRO A 95 -12.08 -7.68 -14.35
CA PRO A 95 -10.98 -7.70 -13.39
C PRO A 95 -10.15 -6.41 -13.37
N GLY A 96 -10.17 -5.60 -14.44
CA GLY A 96 -9.43 -4.34 -14.57
C GLY A 96 -10.25 -3.08 -14.38
N THR A 97 -11.59 -3.16 -14.46
CA THR A 97 -12.47 -1.98 -14.55
C THR A 97 -13.64 -2.09 -13.57
N CYS A 98 -13.76 -1.11 -12.67
CA CYS A 98 -14.91 -0.87 -11.80
C CYS A 98 -15.79 0.24 -12.39
N ILE A 99 -17.11 0.05 -12.34
CA ILE A 99 -18.09 1.01 -12.86
C ILE A 99 -19.11 1.30 -11.77
N TYR A 100 -19.31 2.57 -11.49
CA TYR A 100 -20.27 3.05 -10.51
C TYR A 100 -21.33 3.91 -11.21
N THR A 101 -22.60 3.60 -10.93
CA THR A 101 -23.77 4.29 -11.49
C THR A 101 -24.52 5.01 -10.37
N GLU A 102 -25.57 5.77 -10.71
CA GLU A 102 -26.33 6.55 -9.72
C GLU A 102 -25.39 7.44 -8.89
N VAL A 103 -24.36 8.01 -9.54
CA VAL A 103 -23.39 8.85 -8.87
C VAL A 103 -23.98 10.26 -8.78
N PHE A 104 -24.28 10.69 -7.56
CA PHE A 104 -24.87 12.00 -7.29
C PHE A 104 -23.98 12.82 -6.38
N VAL A 105 -23.81 14.10 -6.71
CA VAL A 105 -23.13 15.06 -5.85
C VAL A 105 -24.07 15.46 -4.70
N ARG A 106 -23.61 15.24 -3.47
CA ARG A 106 -24.36 15.54 -2.23
C ARG A 106 -23.85 16.77 -1.52
N GLY A 107 -22.75 17.36 -1.97
CA GLY A 107 -22.28 18.65 -1.48
C GLY A 107 -20.78 18.75 -1.45
N ALA A 108 -20.28 19.59 -0.52
CA ALA A 108 -18.86 19.86 -0.40
C ALA A 108 -18.37 19.62 1.03
N ASN A 109 -17.23 18.95 1.19
CA ASN A 109 -16.54 18.82 2.46
C ASN A 109 -15.25 19.66 2.42
N ILE A 110 -15.23 20.75 3.18
CA ILE A 110 -14.05 21.62 3.28
C ILE A 110 -13.22 21.14 4.46
N ILE A 111 -12.04 20.59 4.13
CA ILE A 111 -11.08 19.97 5.04
C ILE A 111 -9.69 20.60 4.85
N ARG A 112 -8.70 20.15 5.64
CA ARG A 112 -7.32 20.68 5.60
C ARG A 112 -6.58 20.38 4.29
N LEU A 113 -7.12 19.48 3.46
CA LEU A 113 -6.58 19.18 2.12
C LEU A 113 -7.15 20.11 1.03
N GLY A 114 -8.29 20.74 1.25
CA GLY A 114 -8.97 21.58 0.26
C GLY A 114 -10.49 21.45 0.31
N ALA A 115 -11.15 21.90 -0.77
CA ALA A 115 -12.57 21.68 -0.98
C ALA A 115 -12.81 20.34 -1.70
N MET A 116 -13.44 19.39 -1.03
CA MET A 116 -13.79 18.08 -1.59
C MET A 116 -15.25 18.03 -2.02
N VAL A 117 -15.53 17.32 -3.10
CA VAL A 117 -16.88 17.03 -3.58
C VAL A 117 -17.35 15.73 -2.94
N ARG A 118 -18.44 15.78 -2.18
CA ARG A 118 -19.04 14.59 -1.58
C ARG A 118 -20.01 13.97 -2.56
N VAL A 119 -19.85 12.68 -2.83
CA VAL A 119 -20.70 11.90 -3.73
C VAL A 119 -21.25 10.64 -3.04
N THR A 120 -22.43 10.22 -3.50
CA THR A 120 -23.01 8.90 -3.24
C THR A 120 -23.13 8.14 -4.54
N PHE A 121 -23.03 6.82 -4.52
CA PHE A 121 -23.00 6.01 -5.73
C PHE A 121 -23.55 4.60 -5.49
N SER A 122 -23.83 3.90 -6.58
CA SER A 122 -24.24 2.50 -6.61
C SER A 122 -23.15 1.63 -7.25
N ALA A 123 -22.92 0.45 -6.66
CA ALA A 123 -21.98 -0.56 -7.18
C ALA A 123 -22.71 -1.78 -7.77
N VAL A 124 -23.95 -1.62 -8.23
CA VAL A 124 -24.78 -2.71 -8.79
C VAL A 124 -24.10 -3.42 -9.97
N ARG A 125 -23.26 -2.71 -10.74
CA ARG A 125 -22.47 -3.27 -11.86
C ARG A 125 -21.49 -4.38 -11.45
N SER A 126 -21.13 -4.46 -10.16
CA SER A 126 -20.34 -5.56 -9.57
C SER A 126 -21.04 -6.92 -9.69
N ARG A 127 -22.39 -6.95 -9.73
CA ARG A 127 -23.23 -8.17 -9.65
C ARG A 127 -22.97 -9.04 -8.40
N GLN A 128 -22.20 -8.53 -7.44
CA GLN A 128 -21.84 -9.18 -6.19
C GLN A 128 -21.84 -8.15 -5.06
N LEU A 129 -22.16 -8.60 -3.85
CA LEU A 129 -22.06 -7.78 -2.65
C LEU A 129 -20.59 -7.42 -2.40
N VAL A 130 -20.32 -6.12 -2.27
CA VAL A 130 -18.99 -5.60 -1.97
C VAL A 130 -18.89 -5.39 -0.46
N ASN A 131 -17.92 -6.06 0.18
CA ASN A 131 -17.55 -5.77 1.56
C ASN A 131 -16.70 -4.49 1.59
N TRP A 132 -17.33 -3.33 1.77
CA TRP A 132 -16.66 -2.03 1.68
C TRP A 132 -15.49 -1.85 2.65
N PRO A 133 -15.61 -2.19 3.95
CA PRO A 133 -14.48 -2.11 4.88
C PRO A 133 -13.21 -2.83 4.40
N ALA A 134 -13.34 -4.04 3.84
CA ALA A 134 -12.21 -4.85 3.37
C ALA A 134 -11.81 -4.58 1.90
N SER A 135 -12.65 -3.85 1.15
CA SER A 135 -12.45 -3.62 -0.28
C SER A 135 -11.31 -2.64 -0.57
N GLN A 136 -10.48 -2.98 -1.56
CA GLN A 136 -9.45 -2.09 -2.14
C GLN A 136 -9.99 -1.13 -3.20
N ARG A 137 -11.31 -1.12 -3.43
CA ARG A 137 -11.97 -0.17 -4.33
C ARG A 137 -12.08 1.21 -3.71
N LEU A 138 -11.92 2.24 -4.53
CA LEU A 138 -12.09 3.65 -4.18
C LEU A 138 -11.33 4.00 -2.89
N VAL A 139 -10.09 3.54 -2.79
CA VAL A 139 -9.20 3.89 -1.68
C VAL A 139 -8.63 5.29 -1.88
N PRO A 140 -8.37 6.06 -0.80
CA PRO A 140 -7.77 7.38 -0.91
C PRO A 140 -6.47 7.38 -1.70
N GLY A 141 -6.39 8.21 -2.74
CA GLY A 141 -5.29 8.32 -3.70
C GLY A 141 -5.58 7.72 -5.08
N THR A 142 -6.68 6.98 -5.23
CA THR A 142 -7.15 6.46 -6.53
C THR A 142 -7.65 7.60 -7.41
N VAL A 143 -7.30 7.58 -8.70
CA VAL A 143 -7.87 8.48 -9.71
C VAL A 143 -9.09 7.84 -10.34
N VAL A 144 -10.15 8.62 -10.47
CA VAL A 144 -11.41 8.22 -11.11
C VAL A 144 -11.78 9.18 -12.22
N ALA A 145 -12.52 8.69 -13.21
CA ALA A 145 -13.08 9.49 -14.28
C ALA A 145 -14.60 9.54 -14.13
N LEU A 146 -15.20 10.72 -14.23
CA LEU A 146 -16.64 10.92 -14.20
C LEU A 146 -17.15 11.53 -15.50
N SER A 147 -18.36 11.16 -15.91
CA SER A 147 -19.10 11.84 -16.97
C SER A 147 -20.57 11.96 -16.60
N PRO A 148 -21.24 13.09 -16.91
CA PRO A 148 -22.70 13.15 -16.86
C PRO A 148 -23.32 12.04 -17.71
N ILE A 149 -24.37 11.38 -17.23
CA ILE A 149 -25.08 10.33 -17.99
C ILE A 149 -25.56 10.81 -19.37
N PRO A 150 -26.08 12.05 -19.56
CA PRO A 150 -26.46 12.51 -20.89
C PRO A 150 -25.29 12.64 -21.88
N ASP A 151 -24.06 12.84 -21.38
CA ASP A 151 -22.87 12.93 -22.22
C ASP A 151 -22.17 11.57 -22.37
N ASN A 152 -22.17 10.75 -21.33
CA ASN A 152 -21.66 9.38 -21.31
C ASN A 152 -20.25 9.18 -21.92
N PHE A 153 -19.27 10.00 -21.50
CA PHE A 153 -17.91 10.01 -22.02
C PHE A 153 -17.85 10.17 -23.55
N GLN A 154 -18.70 11.04 -24.11
CA GLN A 154 -18.59 11.45 -25.50
C GLN A 154 -17.72 12.70 -25.64
N ARG A 155 -18.02 13.74 -24.87
CA ARG A 155 -17.29 15.03 -24.90
C ARG A 155 -16.82 15.50 -23.53
N LYS A 156 -17.45 15.05 -22.44
CA LYS A 156 -17.16 15.46 -21.08
C LYS A 156 -16.49 14.33 -20.31
N CYS A 157 -15.39 14.67 -19.65
CA CYS A 157 -14.72 13.80 -18.70
C CYS A 157 -14.18 14.68 -17.57
N ILE A 158 -14.48 14.31 -16.33
CA ILE A 158 -14.02 14.98 -15.12
C ILE A 158 -13.05 14.02 -14.44
N VAL A 159 -11.81 14.46 -14.27
CA VAL A 159 -10.79 13.71 -13.53
C VAL A 159 -10.85 14.12 -12.08
N ALA A 160 -11.00 13.14 -11.19
CA ALA A 160 -11.02 13.36 -9.75
C ALA A 160 -10.12 12.37 -9.01
N VAL A 161 -9.71 12.72 -7.81
CA VAL A 161 -8.92 11.85 -6.91
C VAL A 161 -9.75 11.52 -5.68
N VAL A 162 -9.85 10.26 -5.33
CA VAL A 162 -10.49 9.84 -4.08
C VAL A 162 -9.66 10.34 -2.91
N THR A 163 -10.27 11.05 -1.97
CA THR A 163 -9.59 11.55 -0.76
C THR A 163 -10.04 10.87 0.51
N GLY A 164 -11.31 10.46 0.59
CA GLY A 164 -11.85 9.84 1.79
C GLY A 164 -13.04 8.94 1.49
N ARG A 165 -13.06 7.78 2.17
CA ARG A 165 -14.17 6.84 2.23
C ARG A 165 -14.65 6.81 3.68
N TYR A 166 -15.89 7.21 3.94
CA TYR A 166 -16.37 7.41 5.31
C TYR A 166 -17.39 6.34 5.72
N ASP A 167 -17.10 5.66 6.82
CA ASP A 167 -18.01 4.71 7.45
C ASP A 167 -19.05 5.48 8.30
N GLU A 168 -19.89 6.29 7.65
CA GLU A 168 -20.98 7.00 8.33
C GLU A 168 -22.11 6.02 8.62
N ALA A 169 -22.24 5.54 9.87
CA ALA A 169 -23.35 4.74 10.44
C ALA A 169 -24.25 4.07 9.38
N ILE A 170 -23.64 3.15 8.62
CA ILE A 170 -24.32 2.47 7.53
C ILE A 170 -25.05 1.26 8.12
N ASP A 171 -26.36 1.15 7.90
CA ASP A 171 -27.19 0.06 8.43
C ASP A 171 -26.75 -1.35 7.96
N SER A 172 -25.90 -1.44 6.92
CA SER A 172 -25.36 -2.70 6.39
C SER A 172 -23.96 -2.51 5.78
N PRO A 173 -23.00 -3.43 6.03
CA PRO A 173 -21.64 -3.37 5.45
C PRO A 173 -21.60 -3.50 3.92
N ALA A 174 -22.71 -3.88 3.28
CA ALA A 174 -22.85 -3.98 1.82
C ALA A 174 -23.21 -2.64 1.14
N THR A 175 -23.69 -1.66 1.90
CA THR A 175 -24.07 -0.36 1.37
C THR A 175 -22.82 0.49 1.10
N PRO A 176 -22.65 1.08 -0.10
CA PRO A 176 -21.52 1.92 -0.44
C PRO A 176 -21.42 3.15 0.48
N PRO A 177 -20.24 3.38 1.09
CA PRO A 177 -20.01 4.56 1.90
C PRO A 177 -19.99 5.84 1.07
N PRO A 178 -20.36 7.00 1.64
CA PRO A 178 -20.10 8.30 1.03
C PRO A 178 -18.62 8.48 0.71
N LEU A 179 -18.36 9.10 -0.43
CA LEU A 179 -17.03 9.28 -1.01
C LEU A 179 -16.73 10.77 -1.17
N ASP A 180 -15.56 11.21 -0.73
CA ASP A 180 -15.07 12.56 -1.00
C ASP A 180 -14.03 12.53 -2.13
N LEU A 181 -14.27 13.35 -3.16
CA LEU A 181 -13.45 13.48 -4.35
C LEU A 181 -12.77 14.86 -4.40
N GLU A 182 -11.46 14.90 -4.64
CA GLU A 182 -10.73 16.12 -4.99
C GLU A 182 -10.78 16.33 -6.50
N ILE A 183 -11.29 17.49 -6.90
CA ILE A 183 -11.20 17.99 -8.27
C ILE A 183 -10.30 19.23 -8.22
N ARG A 184 -9.14 19.17 -8.91
CA ARG A 184 -8.12 20.23 -8.81
C ARG A 184 -8.60 21.58 -9.36
N ASP A 185 -9.43 21.56 -10.39
CA ASP A 185 -9.95 22.76 -11.04
C ASP A 185 -11.13 23.34 -10.23
N PRO A 186 -10.98 24.53 -9.61
CA PRO A 186 -12.07 25.15 -8.84
C PRO A 186 -13.32 25.45 -9.66
N GLU A 187 -13.16 25.70 -10.97
CA GLU A 187 -14.29 25.92 -11.87
C GLU A 187 -15.09 24.62 -11.98
N VAL A 188 -14.44 23.51 -12.32
CA VAL A 188 -15.08 22.19 -12.43
C VAL A 188 -15.69 21.77 -11.08
N THR A 189 -15.01 22.02 -9.96
CA THR A 189 -15.53 21.78 -8.60
C THR A 189 -16.81 22.56 -8.33
N ALA A 190 -16.90 23.83 -8.74
CA ALA A 190 -18.14 24.60 -8.61
C ALA A 190 -19.21 24.13 -9.61
N SER A 191 -18.80 23.63 -10.78
CA SER A 191 -19.68 23.19 -11.86
C SER A 191 -20.45 21.92 -11.55
N ILE A 192 -19.81 20.99 -10.85
CA ILE A 192 -20.35 19.66 -10.57
C ILE A 192 -21.39 19.68 -9.45
N MET A 193 -21.55 20.82 -8.74
CA MET A 193 -22.43 20.97 -7.58
C MET A 193 -23.94 20.93 -7.91
N GLU A 194 -24.35 20.36 -9.04
CA GLU A 194 -25.77 20.17 -9.37
C GLU A 194 -26.29 18.85 -8.76
N PRO A 195 -27.19 18.89 -7.76
CA PRO A 195 -27.58 17.72 -6.98
C PRO A 195 -28.37 16.66 -7.77
N ASP A 196 -29.02 17.07 -8.88
CA ASP A 196 -29.88 16.19 -9.69
C ASP A 196 -29.16 15.63 -10.91
N GLN A 197 -27.94 16.09 -11.19
CA GLN A 197 -27.17 15.57 -12.31
C GLN A 197 -26.61 14.20 -11.93
N GLU A 198 -27.08 13.15 -12.61
CA GLU A 198 -26.49 11.82 -12.48
C GLU A 198 -25.19 11.72 -13.28
N TYR A 199 -24.18 11.09 -12.68
CA TYR A 199 -22.91 10.76 -13.30
C TYR A 199 -22.70 9.24 -13.34
N VAL A 200 -21.89 8.81 -14.29
CA VAL A 200 -21.17 7.52 -14.23
C VAL A 200 -19.74 7.80 -13.79
N MET A 201 -19.20 6.93 -12.93
CA MET A 201 -17.83 7.01 -12.43
C MET A 201 -17.08 5.70 -12.72
N ILE A 202 -15.87 5.83 -13.25
CA ILE A 202 -15.02 4.70 -13.65
C ILE A 202 -13.72 4.73 -12.83
N GLU A 203 -13.33 3.56 -12.36
CA GLU A 203 -12.07 3.31 -11.66
C GLU A 203 -11.34 2.15 -12.34
N ALA A 204 -10.03 2.28 -12.53
CA ALA A 204 -9.17 1.16 -12.86
C ALA A 204 -8.76 0.43 -11.57
N ARG A 205 -8.85 -0.91 -11.56
CA ARG A 205 -8.44 -1.73 -10.40
C ARG A 205 -6.92 -1.87 -10.27
N SER A 206 -6.19 -1.65 -11.34
CA SER A 206 -4.73 -1.70 -11.33
C SER A 206 -4.16 -0.29 -11.10
N ASN A 207 -3.11 -0.23 -10.28
CA ASN A 207 -2.30 0.95 -9.94
C ASN A 207 -2.86 1.86 -8.82
N TYR A 208 -1.99 2.19 -7.88
CA TYR A 208 -2.19 3.27 -6.90
C TYR A 208 -1.52 4.56 -7.38
N PHE A 209 -2.29 5.37 -8.11
CA PHE A 209 -1.79 6.56 -8.80
C PHE A 209 -1.05 7.57 -7.91
N GLU A 210 -1.48 7.74 -6.65
CA GLU A 210 -0.87 8.70 -5.73
C GLU A 210 0.63 8.46 -5.54
N ALA A 211 1.05 7.18 -5.47
CA ALA A 211 2.48 6.85 -5.36
C ALA A 211 3.26 7.29 -6.61
N VAL A 212 2.72 7.04 -7.81
CA VAL A 212 3.33 7.45 -9.08
C VAL A 212 3.41 8.97 -9.17
N ARG A 213 2.36 9.69 -8.74
CA ARG A 213 2.33 11.15 -8.68
C ARG A 213 3.48 11.73 -7.86
N TYR A 214 3.72 11.23 -6.64
CA TYR A 214 4.82 11.76 -5.80
C TYR A 214 6.19 11.57 -6.45
N VAL A 215 6.41 10.45 -7.15
CA VAL A 215 7.66 10.22 -7.89
C VAL A 215 7.78 11.22 -9.05
N MET A 216 6.71 11.43 -9.81
CA MET A 216 6.68 12.42 -10.90
C MET A 216 6.97 13.85 -10.41
N GLU A 217 6.41 14.26 -9.28
CA GLU A 217 6.69 15.55 -8.65
C GLU A 217 8.18 15.65 -8.25
N GLY A 218 8.73 14.59 -7.63
CA GLY A 218 10.14 14.53 -7.23
C GLY A 218 11.13 14.56 -8.40
N LEU A 219 10.81 13.92 -9.52
CA LEU A 219 11.63 13.97 -10.75
C LEU A 219 11.71 15.39 -11.31
N LYS A 220 10.61 16.15 -11.30
CA LYS A 220 10.60 17.56 -11.75
C LYS A 220 11.48 18.45 -10.87
N GLN A 221 11.49 18.21 -9.57
CA GLN A 221 12.35 18.96 -8.64
C GLN A 221 13.82 18.59 -8.86
N THR A 222 14.12 17.28 -8.94
CA THR A 222 15.48 16.78 -9.18
C THR A 222 16.08 17.29 -10.50
N ALA A 223 15.26 17.52 -11.52
CA ALA A 223 15.71 18.09 -12.79
C ALA A 223 16.26 19.53 -12.65
N LYS A 224 15.81 20.28 -11.64
CA LYS A 224 16.23 21.66 -11.37
C LYS A 224 17.46 21.75 -10.45
N GLU A 225 17.78 20.67 -9.76
CA GLU A 225 18.72 20.64 -8.64
C GLU A 225 19.96 19.84 -8.99
N GLU A 226 21.17 20.31 -8.68
CA GLU A 226 22.38 19.47 -8.78
C GLU A 226 22.77 18.88 -7.43
N PRO A 227 23.10 17.57 -7.34
CA PRO A 227 23.54 16.96 -6.09
C PRO A 227 24.93 17.46 -5.69
N ALA A 228 25.20 17.50 -4.40
CA ALA A 228 26.50 17.89 -3.86
C ALA A 228 27.54 16.77 -4.06
N CYS A 229 28.80 17.15 -4.35
CA CYS A 229 29.92 16.22 -4.36
C CYS A 229 30.39 15.92 -2.93
N LEU A 230 30.85 14.69 -2.68
CA LEU A 230 31.48 14.30 -1.43
C LEU A 230 32.91 14.85 -1.37
N SER A 231 33.12 15.91 -0.60
CA SER A 231 34.46 16.41 -0.30
C SER A 231 35.00 15.78 0.99
N ARG A 232 35.41 14.51 0.94
CA ARG A 232 36.11 13.84 2.07
C ARG A 232 37.54 13.47 1.68
N TYR A 233 38.50 14.29 2.12
CA TYR A 233 39.92 13.95 2.14
C TYR A 233 40.31 13.48 3.55
N ARG A 234 40.22 12.18 3.81
CA ARG A 234 40.85 11.55 4.98
C ARG A 234 41.71 10.39 4.50
N SER A 235 42.82 10.13 5.17
CA SER A 235 43.71 8.99 4.89
C SER A 235 43.30 7.72 5.65
N LEU A 236 42.65 7.89 6.81
CA LEU A 236 42.23 6.82 7.71
C LEU A 236 40.76 6.97 8.10
N LEU A 237 40.05 5.84 8.14
CA LEU A 237 38.68 5.73 8.62
C LEU A 237 38.67 5.19 10.05
N ASP A 238 38.04 5.91 10.96
CA ASP A 238 37.82 5.45 12.33
C ASP A 238 36.58 4.54 12.40
N ILE A 239 36.80 3.29 12.79
CA ILE A 239 35.78 2.25 12.98
C ILE A 239 35.70 1.79 14.44
N SER A 240 36.20 2.60 15.38
CA SER A 240 36.22 2.26 16.82
C SER A 240 34.84 1.96 17.38
N SER A 241 33.78 2.51 16.78
CA SER A 241 32.38 2.23 17.13
C SER A 241 31.95 0.76 16.92
N LEU A 242 32.78 -0.05 16.24
CA LEU A 242 32.49 -1.46 15.95
C LEU A 242 33.25 -2.45 16.85
N TYR A 243 34.10 -1.97 17.75
CA TYR A 243 34.92 -2.83 18.61
C TYR A 243 34.06 -3.67 19.56
N ARG A 244 34.35 -4.99 19.63
CA ARG A 244 33.63 -5.96 20.48
C ARG A 244 34.46 -6.56 21.63
N GLY A 245 35.72 -6.15 21.80
CA GLY A 245 36.59 -6.72 22.85
C GLY A 245 36.30 -6.15 24.25
N ALA A 246 36.66 -6.92 25.29
CA ALA A 246 36.47 -6.55 26.70
C ALA A 246 37.57 -5.60 27.25
N ASP A 247 38.62 -5.31 26.46
CA ASP A 247 39.76 -4.52 26.93
C ASP A 247 39.45 -3.02 27.01
N ALA A 248 39.52 -2.47 28.23
CA ALA A 248 39.23 -1.07 28.55
C ALA A 248 40.30 -0.05 28.07
N LYS A 249 41.39 -0.50 27.41
CA LYS A 249 42.41 0.38 26.81
C LYS A 249 42.14 0.57 25.32
N ILE A 250 41.26 1.53 25.03
CA ILE A 250 40.79 1.83 23.66
C ILE A 250 41.88 2.64 22.93
N GLY A 251 42.66 1.99 22.08
CA GLY A 251 43.32 2.67 20.96
C GLY A 251 42.31 2.87 19.82
N PRO A 252 42.40 3.96 19.03
CA PRO A 252 41.48 4.17 17.92
C PRO A 252 41.67 3.06 16.86
N LEU A 253 40.60 2.33 16.55
CA LEU A 253 40.58 1.33 15.49
C LEU A 253 40.42 2.05 14.16
N LYS A 254 41.52 2.23 13.43
CA LYS A 254 41.54 2.93 12.14
C LYS A 254 41.87 1.97 11.01
N ILE A 255 41.12 2.07 9.91
CA ILE A 255 41.40 1.34 8.67
C ILE A 255 41.83 2.29 7.56
N PRO A 256 42.68 1.84 6.63
CA PRO A 256 43.01 2.64 5.46
C PRO A 256 41.76 2.85 4.60
N ILE A 257 41.62 4.05 4.03
CA ILE A 257 40.54 4.35 3.08
C ILE A 257 40.81 3.71 1.70
N GLN A 258 42.07 3.42 1.40
CA GLN A 258 42.53 2.74 0.19
C GLN A 258 43.55 1.65 0.57
N GLY A 259 43.44 0.48 -0.06
CA GLY A 259 44.29 -0.68 0.24
C GLY A 259 43.63 -1.70 1.16
N ASP A 260 44.36 -2.78 1.41
CA ASP A 260 43.83 -3.95 2.12
C ASP A 260 43.57 -3.65 3.60
N ILE A 261 42.46 -4.21 4.10
CA ILE A 261 42.08 -4.09 5.50
C ILE A 261 42.91 -5.10 6.30
N PRO A 262 43.64 -4.69 7.35
CA PRO A 262 44.45 -5.61 8.14
C PRO A 262 43.63 -6.78 8.71
N GLU A 263 44.13 -8.01 8.56
CA GLU A 263 43.42 -9.25 8.95
C GLU A 263 42.95 -9.27 10.41
N HIS A 264 43.73 -8.66 11.31
CA HIS A 264 43.40 -8.63 12.74
C HIS A 264 42.13 -7.84 13.10
N ILE A 265 41.51 -7.14 12.14
CA ILE A 265 40.31 -6.32 12.34
C ILE A 265 39.03 -7.15 12.34
N GLU A 266 39.03 -8.29 11.65
CA GLU A 266 37.89 -9.22 11.64
C GLU A 266 37.53 -9.66 13.06
N ASN A 267 38.54 -10.10 13.83
CA ASN A 267 38.38 -10.53 15.21
C ASN A 267 37.90 -9.41 16.14
N LYS A 268 38.26 -8.16 15.86
CA LYS A 268 37.88 -6.99 16.69
C LYS A 268 36.46 -6.51 16.43
N THR A 269 35.92 -6.73 15.23
CA THR A 269 34.62 -6.19 14.78
C THR A 269 33.53 -7.26 14.67
N GLY A 270 33.93 -8.52 14.50
CA GLY A 270 33.03 -9.62 14.18
C GLY A 270 32.41 -9.53 12.78
N LEU A 271 33.09 -8.85 11.85
CA LEU A 271 32.78 -8.78 10.42
C LEU A 271 33.82 -9.61 9.66
N ASP A 272 33.38 -10.36 8.65
CA ASP A 272 34.32 -11.03 7.74
C ASP A 272 34.92 -10.08 6.68
N GLY A 273 35.97 -10.51 5.99
CA GLY A 273 36.66 -9.69 4.99
C GLY A 273 35.75 -9.10 3.91
N SER A 274 34.77 -9.87 3.42
CA SER A 274 33.82 -9.36 2.41
C SER A 274 32.91 -8.26 2.96
N GLN A 275 32.49 -8.40 4.22
CA GLN A 275 31.71 -7.39 4.94
C GLN A 275 32.55 -6.14 5.27
N LEU A 276 33.83 -6.31 5.64
CA LEU A 276 34.75 -5.20 5.89
C LEU A 276 35.04 -4.39 4.61
N MET A 277 35.24 -5.05 3.48
CA MET A 277 35.39 -4.39 2.18
C MET A 277 34.12 -3.63 1.78
N ALA A 278 32.94 -4.23 2.00
CA ALA A 278 31.67 -3.57 1.78
C ALA A 278 31.50 -2.35 2.70
N LEU A 279 31.84 -2.46 3.99
CA LEU A 279 31.85 -1.34 4.93
C LEU A 279 32.78 -0.21 4.46
N GLN A 280 34.02 -0.53 4.09
CA GLN A 280 34.97 0.46 3.54
C GLN A 280 34.36 1.19 2.35
N ARG A 281 33.74 0.46 1.40
CA ARG A 281 33.02 1.06 0.26
C ARG A 281 31.88 1.99 0.70
N MET A 282 31.02 1.52 1.61
CA MET A 282 29.86 2.25 2.13
C MET A 282 30.24 3.56 2.81
N ILE A 283 31.45 3.70 3.34
CA ILE A 283 31.87 4.93 4.03
C ILE A 283 32.69 5.87 3.15
N THR A 284 33.31 5.36 2.08
CA THR A 284 34.30 6.10 1.30
C THR A 284 33.81 6.57 -0.08
N LYS A 285 32.89 5.85 -0.72
CA LYS A 285 32.40 6.19 -2.06
C LYS A 285 31.17 7.09 -1.98
N GLU A 286 31.06 8.05 -2.89
CA GLU A 286 29.85 8.88 -3.07
C GLU A 286 28.64 8.00 -3.45
N LEU A 287 28.89 7.04 -4.33
CA LEU A 287 27.94 5.98 -4.70
C LEU A 287 28.53 4.63 -4.28
N ALA A 288 28.01 4.05 -3.21
CA ALA A 288 28.38 2.72 -2.75
C ALA A 288 27.31 1.72 -3.19
N ILE A 289 27.72 0.67 -3.91
CA ILE A 289 26.85 -0.43 -4.31
C ILE A 289 27.36 -1.69 -3.62
N VAL A 290 26.48 -2.34 -2.85
CA VAL A 290 26.78 -3.58 -2.12
C VAL A 290 25.77 -4.66 -2.50
N GLN A 291 26.27 -5.66 -3.22
CA GLN A 291 25.56 -6.86 -3.59
C GLN A 291 25.63 -7.86 -2.43
N GLY A 292 24.47 -8.21 -1.87
CA GLY A 292 24.39 -9.14 -0.76
C GLY A 292 23.54 -10.36 -1.08
N PRO A 293 24.16 -11.47 -1.52
CA PRO A 293 23.49 -12.75 -1.69
C PRO A 293 22.76 -13.23 -0.41
N PRO A 294 21.87 -14.23 -0.52
CA PRO A 294 21.13 -14.74 0.64
C PRO A 294 22.04 -15.20 1.78
N GLY A 295 21.66 -14.88 3.03
CA GLY A 295 22.35 -15.34 4.23
C GLY A 295 23.70 -14.66 4.54
N THR A 296 24.12 -13.66 3.76
CA THR A 296 25.43 -12.99 3.91
C THR A 296 25.48 -11.85 4.94
N GLY A 297 24.34 -11.50 5.54
CA GLY A 297 24.28 -10.45 6.55
C GLY A 297 24.28 -9.02 6.00
N LYS A 298 23.55 -8.75 4.90
CA LYS A 298 23.31 -7.39 4.36
C LYS A 298 22.99 -6.37 5.45
N THR A 299 21.90 -6.61 6.18
CA THR A 299 21.41 -5.75 7.26
C THR A 299 22.44 -5.60 8.38
N HIS A 300 23.23 -6.63 8.67
CA HIS A 300 24.30 -6.56 9.67
C HIS A 300 25.44 -5.64 9.23
N THR A 301 25.83 -5.73 7.95
CA THR A 301 26.82 -4.85 7.33
C THR A 301 26.32 -3.40 7.25
N SER A 302 25.05 -3.20 6.88
CA SER A 302 24.39 -1.88 6.87
C SER A 302 24.35 -1.25 8.25
N MET A 303 24.03 -2.02 9.31
CA MET A 303 24.10 -1.55 10.69
C MET A 303 25.51 -1.15 11.12
N ALA A 304 26.54 -1.90 10.70
CA ALA A 304 27.93 -1.52 10.96
C ALA A 304 28.29 -0.20 10.26
N ALA A 305 27.88 -0.01 9.00
CA ALA A 305 28.07 1.24 8.28
C ALA A 305 27.34 2.41 8.96
N LEU A 306 26.09 2.22 9.39
CA LEU A 306 25.33 3.24 10.12
C LEU A 306 26.02 3.66 11.42
N LYS A 307 26.57 2.71 12.21
CA LYS A 307 27.33 3.04 13.43
C LYS A 307 28.55 3.93 13.14
N VAL A 308 29.28 3.65 12.06
CA VAL A 308 30.44 4.45 11.63
C VAL A 308 30.01 5.81 11.07
N LEU A 309 28.91 5.88 10.31
CA LEU A 309 28.38 7.14 9.80
C LEU A 309 27.88 8.04 10.94
N LEU A 310 27.12 7.50 11.88
CA LEU A 310 26.60 8.23 13.04
C LEU A 310 27.71 8.73 13.98
N SER A 311 28.84 8.04 14.06
CA SER A 311 29.98 8.54 14.86
C SER A 311 30.80 9.60 14.14
N THR A 312 30.69 9.72 12.81
CA THR A 312 31.50 10.66 12.01
C THR A 312 30.73 11.85 11.43
N GLN A 313 29.39 11.80 11.42
CA GLN A 313 28.52 12.89 10.96
C GLN A 313 28.20 13.87 12.11
N PRO A 314 27.95 15.16 11.81
CA PRO A 314 27.39 16.11 12.77
C PRO A 314 26.09 15.57 13.40
N VAL A 315 25.82 15.93 14.66
CA VAL A 315 24.65 15.45 15.40
C VAL A 315 23.34 15.92 14.76
N ASP A 316 23.33 17.13 14.21
CA ASP A 316 22.12 17.81 13.72
C ASP A 316 21.72 17.42 12.29
N VAL A 317 22.53 16.58 11.61
CA VAL A 317 22.26 16.15 10.23
C VAL A 317 21.78 14.69 10.24
N PRO A 318 20.51 14.42 9.87
CA PRO A 318 19.98 13.07 9.88
C PRO A 318 20.49 12.23 8.70
N ILE A 319 20.57 10.93 8.93
CA ILE A 319 20.78 9.92 7.87
C ILE A 319 19.43 9.37 7.44
N ILE A 320 19.19 9.26 6.13
CA ILE A 320 17.99 8.63 5.60
C ILE A 320 18.22 7.13 5.47
N ILE A 321 17.29 6.34 6.01
CA ILE A 321 17.18 4.90 5.76
C ILE A 321 15.86 4.63 5.05
N THR A 322 15.92 3.96 3.91
CA THR A 322 14.75 3.63 3.13
C THR A 322 14.81 2.23 2.55
N ALA A 323 13.64 1.63 2.36
CA ALA A 323 13.47 0.35 1.66
C ALA A 323 12.11 0.32 0.96
N GLN A 324 11.90 -0.64 0.06
CA GLN A 324 10.62 -0.78 -0.64
C GLN A 324 9.48 -1.17 0.31
N LYS A 325 9.73 -2.06 1.28
CA LYS A 325 8.72 -2.62 2.20
C LYS A 325 8.77 -1.96 3.58
N ASN A 326 7.60 -1.80 4.22
CA ASN A 326 7.50 -1.23 5.57
C ASN A 326 8.25 -2.10 6.61
N ASP A 327 8.06 -3.43 6.55
CA ASP A 327 8.68 -4.36 7.50
C ASP A 327 10.23 -4.26 7.48
N THR A 328 10.86 -4.06 6.32
CA THR A 328 12.32 -3.88 6.20
C THR A 328 12.80 -2.59 6.85
N VAL A 329 12.06 -1.49 6.68
CA VAL A 329 12.38 -0.21 7.33
C VAL A 329 12.25 -0.35 8.85
N ASP A 330 11.14 -0.91 9.30
CA ASP A 330 10.84 -1.06 10.73
C ASP A 330 11.88 -1.97 11.40
N GLU A 331 12.32 -3.06 10.76
CA GLU A 331 13.38 -3.93 11.27
C GLU A 331 14.71 -3.18 11.49
N LEU A 332 15.13 -2.36 10.52
CA LEU A 332 16.33 -1.53 10.63
C LEU A 332 16.22 -0.50 11.74
N LEU A 333 15.05 0.15 11.87
CA LEU A 333 14.81 1.13 12.93
C LEU A 333 14.77 0.48 14.31
N SER A 334 14.17 -0.70 14.47
CA SER A 334 14.20 -1.46 15.72
C SER A 334 15.62 -1.89 16.09
N ARG A 335 16.47 -2.23 15.11
CA ARG A 335 17.92 -2.47 15.35
C ARG A 335 18.63 -1.19 15.79
N CYS A 336 18.37 -0.05 15.15
CA CYS A 336 18.91 1.24 15.56
C CYS A 336 18.47 1.64 16.98
N HIS A 337 17.21 1.36 17.32
CA HIS A 337 16.65 1.61 18.65
C HIS A 337 17.41 0.86 19.75
N ARG A 338 17.67 -0.43 19.53
CA ARG A 338 18.41 -1.30 20.47
C ARG A 338 19.83 -0.83 20.72
N GLU A 339 20.41 -0.11 19.76
CA GLU A 339 21.75 0.49 19.85
C GLU A 339 21.72 1.92 20.45
N GLY A 340 20.57 2.37 20.97
CA GLY A 340 20.42 3.67 21.60
C GLY A 340 20.30 4.86 20.64
N VAL A 341 20.10 4.63 19.34
CA VAL A 341 19.98 5.71 18.34
C VAL A 341 18.55 6.24 18.31
N SER A 342 18.42 7.58 18.37
CA SER A 342 17.12 8.24 18.16
C SER A 342 16.78 8.32 16.67
N PHE A 343 15.52 8.05 16.33
CA PHE A 343 15.04 8.00 14.95
C PHE A 343 13.60 8.50 14.86
N ILE A 344 13.19 8.87 13.65
CA ILE A 344 11.81 9.18 13.28
C ILE A 344 11.34 8.25 12.16
N ARG A 345 10.12 7.71 12.30
CA ARG A 345 9.43 6.95 11.25
C ARG A 345 8.45 7.84 10.49
N LEU A 346 8.71 8.10 9.20
CA LEU A 346 7.77 8.79 8.32
C LEU A 346 6.85 7.77 7.66
N GLY A 347 5.62 7.68 8.16
CA GLY A 347 4.63 6.68 7.77
C GLY A 347 3.69 6.40 8.94
N GLY A 348 2.51 5.86 8.65
CA GLY A 348 1.49 5.58 9.68
C GLY A 348 1.41 4.11 10.11
N GLN A 349 2.11 3.21 9.41
CA GLN A 349 2.06 1.78 9.64
C GLN A 349 3.40 1.33 10.22
N ALA A 350 3.35 0.80 11.43
CA ALA A 350 4.45 0.09 12.06
C ALA A 350 3.86 -0.98 12.97
N LYS A 351 4.40 -2.20 12.92
CA LYS A 351 3.98 -3.32 13.80
C LYS A 351 4.73 -3.30 15.13
N ASP A 352 5.97 -2.84 15.11
CA ASP A 352 6.82 -2.71 16.30
C ASP A 352 6.40 -1.48 17.12
N ASP A 353 6.12 -1.68 18.42
CA ASP A 353 5.66 -0.64 19.33
C ASP A 353 6.66 0.52 19.49
N ALA A 354 7.96 0.22 19.52
CA ALA A 354 9.00 1.25 19.67
C ALA A 354 9.08 2.12 18.41
N VAL A 355 8.96 1.51 17.23
CA VAL A 355 8.87 2.23 15.95
C VAL A 355 7.56 3.01 15.85
N PHE A 356 6.44 2.40 16.24
CA PHE A 356 5.12 3.03 16.21
C PHE A 356 5.09 4.31 17.05
N ARG A 357 5.60 4.29 18.29
CA ARG A 357 5.68 5.48 19.17
C ARG A 357 6.50 6.62 18.58
N ARG A 358 7.48 6.30 17.73
CA ARG A 358 8.36 7.26 17.04
C ARG A 358 7.91 7.58 15.62
N THR A 359 6.65 7.33 15.28
CA THR A 359 6.05 7.86 14.06
C THR A 359 5.81 9.37 14.19
N LEU A 360 5.90 10.11 13.07
CA LEU A 360 5.67 11.56 13.07
C LEU A 360 4.30 11.95 13.65
N PHE A 361 3.29 11.10 13.43
CA PHE A 361 1.97 11.29 14.02
C PHE A 361 2.00 11.31 15.55
N ASN A 362 2.63 10.30 16.15
CA ASN A 362 2.69 10.16 17.61
C ASN A 362 3.61 11.21 18.24
N LEU A 363 4.71 11.58 17.58
CA LEU A 363 5.58 12.66 18.08
C LEU A 363 4.88 14.02 18.14
N ARG A 364 4.04 14.35 17.15
CA ARG A 364 3.22 15.59 17.17
C ARG A 364 2.27 15.65 18.35
N ALA A 365 1.73 14.51 18.78
CA ALA A 365 0.82 14.46 19.92
C ALA A 365 1.53 14.84 21.22
N ILE A 366 2.84 14.56 21.31
CA ILE A 366 3.71 14.85 22.45
C ILE A 366 4.19 16.31 22.41
N HIS A 367 4.65 16.80 21.26
CA HIS A 367 5.33 18.09 21.10
C HIS A 367 4.38 19.21 20.62
N ARG A 368 3.24 19.44 21.29
CA ARG A 368 2.31 20.52 20.88
C ARG A 368 2.96 21.92 21.04
N GLY A 369 3.64 22.37 19.99
CA GLY A 369 4.28 23.68 19.87
C GLY A 369 3.29 24.85 19.72
N LYS A 370 3.84 26.09 19.70
CA LYS A 370 3.12 27.37 19.81
C LYS A 370 2.12 27.59 18.65
N ALA A 371 0.84 27.29 18.89
CA ALA A 371 -0.28 27.30 17.93
C ALA A 371 -0.63 28.65 17.23
N ARG A 372 0.06 29.75 17.52
CA ARG A 372 -0.43 31.11 17.21
C ARG A 372 -0.52 31.41 15.70
N ARG A 373 0.42 30.92 14.88
CA ARG A 373 0.40 31.11 13.41
C ARG A 373 -0.70 30.26 12.74
N ARG A 374 -0.81 28.99 13.14
CA ARG A 374 -1.81 28.04 12.66
C ARG A 374 -3.23 28.52 12.93
N ASP A 375 -3.48 29.10 14.10
CA ASP A 375 -4.79 29.61 14.48
C ASP A 375 -5.31 30.71 13.54
N GLN A 376 -4.42 31.57 13.03
CA GLN A 376 -4.81 32.65 12.12
C GLN A 376 -5.32 32.10 10.78
N PHE A 377 -4.60 31.14 10.19
CA PHE A 377 -5.02 30.50 8.93
C PHE A 377 -6.26 29.63 9.13
N GLN A 378 -6.38 28.94 10.27
CA GLN A 378 -7.58 28.16 10.59
C GLN A 378 -8.83 29.04 10.70
N LYS A 379 -8.75 30.19 11.39
CA LYS A 379 -9.86 31.17 11.46
C LYS A 379 -10.27 31.65 10.06
N ARG A 380 -9.31 31.90 9.18
CA ARG A 380 -9.58 32.34 7.81
C ARG A 380 -10.21 31.22 6.97
N LEU A 381 -9.78 29.96 7.15
CA LEU A 381 -10.40 28.79 6.54
C LEU A 381 -11.86 28.63 7.03
N ASP A 382 -12.12 28.80 8.32
CA ASP A 382 -13.47 28.71 8.90
C ASP A 382 -14.40 29.83 8.37
N PHE A 383 -13.86 31.03 8.17
CA PHE A 383 -14.58 32.12 7.49
C PHE A 383 -14.94 31.76 6.05
N LEU A 384 -13.99 31.25 5.25
CA LEU A 384 -14.27 30.83 3.87
C LEU A 384 -15.24 29.65 3.81
N LYS A 385 -15.15 28.71 4.76
CA LYS A 385 -16.10 27.61 4.90
C LYS A 385 -17.52 28.13 5.14
N SER A 386 -17.66 29.17 5.97
CA SER A 386 -18.94 29.84 6.21
C SER A 386 -19.47 30.53 4.96
N GLN A 387 -18.61 31.21 4.20
CA GLN A 387 -18.97 31.80 2.90
C GLN A 387 -19.42 30.75 1.88
N ALA A 388 -18.67 29.66 1.71
CA ALA A 388 -19.02 28.56 0.83
C ALA A 388 -20.37 27.93 1.23
N LYS A 389 -20.61 27.73 2.54
CA LYS A 389 -21.88 27.24 3.06
C LYS A 389 -23.04 28.16 2.69
N ILE A 390 -22.90 29.47 2.87
CA ILE A 390 -23.93 30.44 2.51
C ILE A 390 -24.20 30.40 1.00
N LEU A 391 -23.17 30.39 0.16
CA LEU A 391 -23.32 30.35 -1.31
C LEU A 391 -24.00 29.05 -1.76
N LEU A 392 -23.58 27.89 -1.25
CA LEU A 392 -24.18 26.60 -1.57
C LEU A 392 -25.64 26.53 -1.12
N GLN A 393 -25.96 27.03 0.09
CA GLN A 393 -27.34 27.10 0.58
C GLN A 393 -28.21 28.11 -0.17
N ARG A 394 -27.59 29.12 -0.80
CA ARG A 394 -28.30 30.05 -1.70
C ARG A 394 -28.59 29.43 -3.06
N CYS A 395 -27.66 28.65 -3.61
CA CYS A 395 -27.85 27.93 -4.88
C CYS A 395 -28.82 26.75 -4.73
N PHE A 396 -28.69 26.00 -3.64
CA PHE A 396 -29.44 24.78 -3.34
C PHE A 396 -30.05 24.90 -1.95
N PRO A 397 -31.19 25.61 -1.85
CA PRO A 397 -31.85 25.86 -0.58
C PRO A 397 -32.18 24.56 0.19
N PRO A 398 -31.88 24.47 1.50
CA PRO A 398 -32.09 23.26 2.30
C PRO A 398 -33.59 22.97 2.49
N PHE A 399 -33.99 21.76 2.89
CA PHE A 399 -35.42 21.36 3.01
C PHE A 399 -36.38 22.39 3.64
N ARG A 400 -35.92 23.20 4.60
CA ARG A 400 -36.72 24.25 5.26
C ARG A 400 -36.99 25.47 4.37
N GLN A 401 -36.09 25.79 3.45
CA GLN A 401 -36.21 26.88 2.48
C GLN A 401 -36.14 26.23 1.09
N GLN A 402 -37.27 26.04 0.41
CA GLN A 402 -37.30 25.20 -0.80
C GLN A 402 -37.14 25.99 -2.12
N LEU A 403 -37.13 27.32 -2.06
CA LEU A 403 -37.06 28.23 -3.21
C LEU A 403 -36.05 29.36 -2.95
N ILE A 404 -35.55 29.99 -4.02
CA ILE A 404 -34.66 31.16 -3.98
C ILE A 404 -35.47 32.40 -3.64
N LEU A 405 -34.96 33.23 -2.73
CA LEU A 405 -35.64 34.48 -2.34
C LEU A 405 -35.68 35.48 -3.50
N PRO A 406 -36.79 36.22 -3.70
CA PRO A 406 -36.88 37.27 -4.72
C PRO A 406 -35.76 38.32 -4.60
N GLU A 407 -35.43 38.70 -3.37
CA GLU A 407 -34.34 39.65 -3.07
C GLU A 407 -33.01 39.20 -3.65
N HIS A 408 -32.70 37.89 -3.59
CA HIS A 408 -31.47 37.36 -4.16
C HIS A 408 -31.45 37.47 -5.69
N LEU A 409 -32.58 37.22 -6.35
CA LEU A 409 -32.70 37.38 -7.81
C LEU A 409 -32.58 38.85 -8.22
N GLN A 410 -33.12 39.77 -7.41
CA GLN A 410 -33.04 41.21 -7.63
C GLN A 410 -31.61 41.73 -7.47
N VAL A 411 -30.88 41.29 -6.43
CA VAL A 411 -29.48 41.69 -6.19
C VAL A 411 -28.56 41.32 -7.35
N VAL A 412 -28.84 40.19 -8.01
CA VAL A 412 -28.09 39.74 -9.20
C VAL A 412 -28.60 40.42 -10.49
N GLY A 413 -29.73 41.12 -10.44
CA GLY A 413 -30.34 41.81 -11.58
C GLY A 413 -31.13 40.89 -12.51
N LEU A 414 -31.57 39.72 -12.05
CA LEU A 414 -32.41 38.81 -12.84
C LEU A 414 -33.88 39.22 -12.86
N ILE A 415 -34.31 39.99 -11.86
CA ILE A 415 -35.63 40.65 -11.81
C ILE A 415 -35.45 42.12 -11.42
N THR A 416 -36.38 42.97 -11.85
CA THR A 416 -36.36 44.39 -11.52
C THR A 416 -36.79 44.64 -10.06
N LEU A 417 -36.51 45.84 -9.54
CA LEU A 417 -36.95 46.23 -8.19
C LEU A 417 -38.48 46.25 -8.07
N GLN A 418 -39.20 46.64 -9.13
CA GLN A 418 -40.66 46.60 -9.19
C GLN A 418 -41.20 45.16 -9.20
N GLN A 419 -40.58 44.27 -9.98
CA GLN A 419 -40.93 42.85 -10.02
C GLN A 419 -40.70 42.17 -8.65
N CYS A 420 -39.58 42.46 -8.00
CA CYS A 420 -39.30 41.99 -6.65
C CYS A 420 -40.35 42.51 -5.65
N ALA A 421 -40.65 43.80 -5.67
CA ALA A 421 -41.68 44.39 -4.82
C ALA A 421 -43.04 43.70 -5.03
N SER A 422 -43.44 43.44 -6.28
CA SER A 422 -44.75 42.84 -6.62
C SER A 422 -45.01 41.49 -5.93
N ILE A 423 -43.97 40.68 -5.69
CA ILE A 423 -44.07 39.39 -5.00
C ILE A 423 -43.97 39.56 -3.47
N MET A 424 -43.26 40.58 -3.00
CA MET A 424 -43.03 40.80 -1.58
C MET A 424 -44.21 41.50 -0.87
N VAL A 425 -45.12 42.16 -1.60
CA VAL A 425 -46.25 42.96 -1.04
C VAL A 425 -47.09 42.22 0.01
N ASN A 426 -47.27 40.90 -0.13
CA ASN A 426 -48.09 40.08 0.78
C ASN A 426 -47.28 39.16 1.70
N TRP A 427 -45.97 39.35 1.80
CA TRP A 427 -45.10 38.52 2.63
C TRP A 427 -44.72 39.25 3.93
N THR A 428 -45.25 38.77 5.06
CA THR A 428 -45.00 39.32 6.41
C THR A 428 -44.09 38.41 7.27
N GLY A 429 -43.57 37.32 6.67
CA GLY A 429 -42.85 36.28 7.39
C GLY A 429 -41.38 36.62 7.69
N SER A 430 -40.83 36.00 8.74
CA SER A 430 -39.38 35.97 8.99
C SER A 430 -38.74 34.78 8.28
N LEU A 431 -37.48 34.90 7.82
CA LEU A 431 -36.71 33.77 7.26
C LEU A 431 -36.68 32.54 8.17
N ASN A 432 -36.76 32.74 9.49
CA ASN A 432 -36.81 31.69 10.50
C ASN A 432 -38.16 30.94 10.58
N THR A 433 -39.21 31.45 9.92
CA THR A 433 -40.58 30.91 9.94
C THR A 433 -40.99 30.17 8.66
N ILE A 434 -40.11 30.09 7.66
CA ILE A 434 -40.29 29.26 6.46
C ILE A 434 -39.97 27.81 6.86
N ALA A 435 -40.94 27.08 7.38
CA ALA A 435 -40.76 25.73 7.93
C ALA A 435 -40.94 24.63 6.86
N GLY A 436 -40.35 24.79 5.68
CA GLY A 436 -40.50 23.82 4.58
C GLY A 436 -41.88 23.81 3.91
N GLU A 437 -42.74 24.78 4.22
CA GLU A 437 -44.01 25.00 3.52
C GLU A 437 -43.80 26.01 2.39
N VAL A 438 -43.98 25.55 1.14
CA VAL A 438 -43.89 26.41 -0.07
C VAL A 438 -44.82 27.60 0.01
N SER A 439 -46.03 27.43 0.57
CA SER A 439 -47.04 28.49 0.74
C SER A 439 -46.57 29.67 1.60
N ARG A 440 -45.58 29.48 2.48
CA ARG A 440 -45.01 30.55 3.32
C ARG A 440 -43.84 31.28 2.66
N HIS A 441 -43.37 30.79 1.53
CA HIS A 441 -42.33 31.43 0.73
C HIS A 441 -42.95 32.53 -0.17
N PRO A 442 -42.27 33.67 -0.43
CA PRO A 442 -42.80 34.72 -1.31
C PRO A 442 -43.26 34.20 -2.69
N PHE A 443 -42.46 33.32 -3.31
CA PHE A 443 -42.81 32.68 -4.58
C PHE A 443 -43.88 31.58 -4.49
N GLY A 444 -44.24 31.11 -3.29
CA GLY A 444 -45.17 29.99 -3.14
C GLY A 444 -46.55 30.27 -3.72
N PRO A 445 -47.24 31.34 -3.26
CA PRO A 445 -48.53 31.75 -3.83
C PRO A 445 -48.45 32.09 -5.33
N TRP A 446 -47.31 32.61 -5.79
CA TRP A 446 -47.10 32.94 -7.19
C TRP A 446 -46.98 31.69 -8.08
N LEU A 447 -46.24 30.68 -7.65
CA LEU A 447 -46.08 29.40 -8.36
C LEU A 447 -47.35 28.54 -8.31
N GLY A 448 -48.15 28.65 -7.24
CA GLY A 448 -49.40 27.90 -7.09
C GLY A 448 -49.19 26.39 -7.25
N ASN A 449 -49.90 25.79 -8.21
CA ASN A 449 -49.84 24.34 -8.48
C ASN A 449 -48.70 23.93 -9.43
N GLU A 450 -47.80 24.82 -9.81
CA GLU A 450 -46.70 24.52 -10.75
C GLU A 450 -45.51 23.81 -10.11
N THR A 451 -45.51 23.64 -8.78
CA THR A 451 -44.45 22.93 -8.04
C THR A 451 -44.71 21.42 -7.97
N LEU A 452 -43.66 20.62 -8.12
CA LEU A 452 -43.63 19.18 -7.89
C LEU A 452 -42.65 18.87 -6.77
N THR A 453 -43.10 18.17 -5.73
CA THR A 453 -42.23 17.68 -4.66
C THR A 453 -41.41 16.51 -5.17
N MET A 454 -40.09 16.63 -5.06
CA MET A 454 -39.19 15.52 -5.31
C MET A 454 -38.96 14.73 -4.01
N GLY A 455 -38.98 13.40 -4.09
CA GLY A 455 -38.35 12.61 -3.05
C GLY A 455 -36.84 12.86 -3.09
N PRO A 456 -36.14 12.89 -1.94
CA PRO A 456 -34.68 12.90 -2.00
C PRO A 456 -34.26 11.67 -2.79
N HIS A 457 -33.28 11.79 -3.69
CA HIS A 457 -32.67 10.63 -4.35
C HIS A 457 -32.18 9.69 -3.24
N ARG A 458 -33.01 8.69 -2.88
CA ARG A 458 -32.65 7.66 -1.93
C ARG A 458 -31.60 6.81 -2.61
N THR A 459 -30.53 6.48 -1.92
CA THR A 459 -29.63 5.40 -2.36
C THR A 459 -30.51 4.14 -2.41
N ILE A 460 -30.95 3.74 -3.60
CA ILE A 460 -31.82 2.57 -3.74
C ILE A 460 -30.89 1.36 -3.63
N HIS A 461 -30.83 0.77 -2.43
CA HIS A 461 -30.26 -0.55 -2.25
C HIS A 461 -31.32 -1.60 -2.57
N MET A 462 -31.17 -2.27 -3.70
CA MET A 462 -31.78 -3.58 -3.95
C MET A 462 -30.84 -4.64 -3.39
N PRO A 463 -31.11 -5.24 -2.20
CA PRO A 463 -30.40 -6.44 -1.80
C PRO A 463 -30.73 -7.55 -2.80
N PHE A 464 -29.73 -8.04 -3.53
CA PHE A 464 -29.88 -9.29 -4.26
C PHE A 464 -30.14 -10.41 -3.25
N ILE A 465 -31.30 -11.05 -3.35
CA ILE A 465 -31.56 -12.31 -2.66
C ILE A 465 -30.61 -13.34 -3.26
N VAL A 466 -29.68 -13.85 -2.47
CA VAL A 466 -28.81 -14.96 -2.87
C VAL A 466 -29.59 -16.24 -2.66
N ASP A 467 -29.82 -16.96 -3.75
CA ASP A 467 -30.21 -18.37 -3.70
C ASP A 467 -29.06 -19.16 -3.04
N ASN A 468 -29.39 -20.02 -2.08
CA ASN A 468 -28.42 -20.67 -1.18
C ASN A 468 -27.42 -21.54 -1.98
N GLY A 469 -26.26 -20.97 -2.30
CA GLY A 469 -25.18 -21.66 -3.00
C GLY A 469 -23.81 -21.10 -2.62
N GLY A 470 -23.25 -21.58 -1.51
CA GLY A 470 -21.81 -21.56 -1.25
C GLY A 470 -21.13 -20.18 -1.19
N GLY A 471 -21.60 -19.31 -0.30
CA GLY A 471 -20.90 -18.08 0.08
C GLY A 471 -19.55 -18.39 0.74
N GLY A 472 -18.48 -18.30 -0.02
CA GLY A 472 -17.12 -18.32 0.52
C GLY A 472 -16.82 -16.97 1.14
N VAL A 473 -16.61 -16.97 2.46
CA VAL A 473 -16.09 -15.83 3.23
C VAL A 473 -14.78 -15.40 2.59
N LEU A 474 -14.73 -14.18 2.07
CA LEU A 474 -13.50 -13.51 1.68
C LEU A 474 -12.78 -13.13 2.98
N ASP A 475 -11.74 -13.88 3.33
CA ASP A 475 -10.82 -13.48 4.39
C ASP A 475 -9.87 -12.36 3.92
N PRO A 476 -9.42 -11.47 4.83
CA PRO A 476 -8.99 -10.11 4.49
C PRO A 476 -7.50 -9.93 4.14
N GLU A 477 -6.78 -10.97 3.70
CA GLU A 477 -5.31 -10.99 3.84
C GLU A 477 -4.44 -10.77 2.57
N GLU A 478 -4.97 -10.21 1.48
CA GLU A 478 -4.13 -9.72 0.36
C GLU A 478 -4.35 -8.25 0.00
N GLY A 479 -4.67 -7.45 1.02
CA GLY A 479 -4.43 -6.01 0.99
C GLY A 479 -3.73 -5.63 2.28
N GLU A 480 -2.47 -5.20 2.19
CA GLU A 480 -1.81 -4.52 3.31
C GLU A 480 -2.81 -3.56 3.95
N HIS A 481 -3.06 -3.76 5.25
CA HIS A 481 -4.09 -3.11 6.03
C HIS A 481 -4.27 -1.62 5.69
N ASN A 482 -5.31 -1.30 4.92
CA ASN A 482 -5.84 0.07 4.83
C ASN A 482 -6.76 0.35 6.04
N SER A 483 -6.34 -0.07 7.24
CA SER A 483 -6.95 0.44 8.45
C SER A 483 -6.58 1.92 8.51
N CYS A 484 -7.63 2.74 8.42
CA CYS A 484 -7.60 4.18 8.33
C CYS A 484 -6.60 4.79 9.33
N THR A 485 -5.39 5.11 8.86
CA THR A 485 -4.31 5.67 9.69
C THR A 485 -4.82 6.90 10.45
N ASN A 486 -4.43 7.04 11.72
CA ASN A 486 -4.81 8.19 12.54
C ASN A 486 -4.41 9.53 11.89
N VAL A 487 -3.35 9.56 11.07
CA VAL A 487 -2.93 10.70 10.24
C VAL A 487 -3.99 11.10 9.22
N ARG A 488 -4.57 10.12 8.51
CA ARG A 488 -5.62 10.38 7.50
C ARG A 488 -6.92 10.78 8.17
N LYS A 489 -7.30 10.17 9.31
CA LYS A 489 -8.47 10.61 10.11
C LYS A 489 -8.35 12.09 10.51
N GLU A 490 -7.16 12.54 10.90
CA GLU A 490 -6.90 13.95 11.24
C GLU A 490 -6.98 14.91 10.01
N GLN A 491 -6.61 14.42 8.82
CA GLN A 491 -6.66 15.22 7.58
C GLN A 491 -8.07 15.30 6.98
N LEU A 492 -8.85 14.24 7.13
CA LEU A 492 -10.19 14.07 6.57
C LEU A 492 -11.31 14.52 7.53
N SER A 493 -10.98 15.08 8.69
CA SER A 493 -11.97 15.55 9.66
C SER A 493 -12.69 16.81 9.14
N GLY A 494 -13.99 16.70 8.87
CA GLY A 494 -14.82 17.83 8.47
C GLY A 494 -16.31 17.46 8.52
N LYS A 495 -17.15 18.46 8.81
CA LYS A 495 -18.61 18.33 8.61
C LYS A 495 -18.93 18.76 7.17
N PRO A 496 -19.56 17.89 6.35
CA PRO A 496 -19.93 18.20 4.98
C PRO A 496 -21.01 19.29 4.95
N ILE A 497 -20.95 20.15 3.93
CA ILE A 497 -22.03 21.06 3.55
C ILE A 497 -22.87 20.32 2.54
N LEU A 498 -24.01 19.80 2.98
CA LEU A 498 -24.90 19.04 2.12
C LEU A 498 -25.75 19.97 1.25
N ILE A 499 -25.99 19.54 0.01
CA ILE A 499 -26.87 20.17 -0.96
C ILE A 499 -27.94 19.18 -1.40
N SER A 500 -29.09 19.70 -1.79
CA SER A 500 -30.26 18.91 -2.17
C SER A 500 -31.26 19.79 -2.91
N ARG A 501 -31.98 19.25 -3.89
CA ARG A 501 -33.14 19.90 -4.51
C ARG A 501 -34.40 19.12 -4.12
N TRP A 502 -35.37 19.80 -3.50
CA TRP A 502 -36.60 19.20 -2.96
C TRP A 502 -37.85 19.50 -3.81
N LEU A 503 -37.76 20.52 -4.66
CA LEU A 503 -38.83 20.94 -5.56
C LEU A 503 -38.30 21.00 -6.99
N THR A 504 -39.16 20.63 -7.92
CA THR A 504 -38.99 20.91 -9.35
C THR A 504 -40.27 21.51 -9.90
N MET A 505 -40.25 22.04 -11.13
CA MET A 505 -41.42 22.65 -11.76
C MET A 505 -42.10 21.67 -12.70
N LYS A 506 -43.42 21.80 -12.88
CA LYS A 506 -44.17 21.02 -13.87
C LYS A 506 -43.63 21.31 -15.27
N ILE A 507 -43.33 20.24 -16.01
CA ILE A 507 -42.92 20.34 -17.41
C ILE A 507 -44.16 20.70 -18.23
N THR A 508 -44.19 21.90 -18.80
CA THR A 508 -45.21 22.27 -19.80
C THR A 508 -44.96 21.47 -21.08
N LYS A 509 -45.98 20.77 -21.61
CA LYS A 509 -45.92 19.92 -22.82
C LYS A 509 -45.48 20.64 -24.12
N SER A 510 -45.16 21.93 -24.06
CA SER A 510 -44.63 22.76 -25.16
C SER A 510 -43.11 22.96 -25.08
N ALA A 511 -42.40 22.22 -24.22
CA ALA A 511 -40.96 22.35 -23.98
C ALA A 511 -40.07 21.82 -25.12
N ASP A 512 -40.41 22.14 -26.37
CA ASP A 512 -39.52 22.02 -27.52
C ASP A 512 -38.96 23.42 -27.86
N ASN A 513 -37.66 23.60 -27.59
CA ASN A 513 -36.71 24.52 -28.23
C ASN A 513 -36.73 26.06 -28.02
N ASN A 514 -37.60 26.70 -27.23
CA ASN A 514 -37.59 28.20 -27.18
C ASN A 514 -37.66 28.91 -25.82
N THR A 515 -37.45 28.22 -24.69
CA THR A 515 -37.49 28.82 -23.33
C THR A 515 -36.54 30.02 -23.19
N GLU A 516 -35.32 29.93 -23.73
CA GLU A 516 -34.34 31.03 -23.68
C GLU A 516 -34.76 32.28 -24.48
N ALA A 517 -35.66 32.16 -25.46
CA ALA A 517 -36.17 33.30 -26.22
C ALA A 517 -37.46 33.88 -25.64
N ILE A 518 -38.27 33.06 -24.96
CA ILE A 518 -39.60 33.44 -24.46
C ILE A 518 -39.49 34.10 -23.08
N VAL A 519 -38.73 33.52 -22.15
CA VAL A 519 -38.67 34.02 -20.76
C VAL A 519 -38.15 35.46 -20.67
N PRO A 520 -37.07 35.87 -21.37
CA PRO A 520 -36.60 37.25 -21.32
C PRO A 520 -37.65 38.25 -21.83
N LYS A 521 -38.46 37.89 -22.83
CA LYS A 521 -39.56 38.73 -23.34
C LYS A 521 -40.67 38.86 -22.31
N LEU A 522 -41.02 37.76 -21.62
CA LEU A 522 -42.01 37.79 -20.55
C LEU A 522 -41.57 38.66 -19.37
N LEU A 523 -40.28 38.58 -18.99
CA LEU A 523 -39.72 39.42 -17.93
C LEU A 523 -39.58 40.89 -18.35
N ALA A 524 -39.34 41.19 -19.63
CA ALA A 524 -39.24 42.57 -20.12
C ALA A 524 -40.60 43.25 -20.31
N ASN A 525 -41.64 42.50 -20.66
CA ASN A 525 -42.97 43.03 -20.98
C ASN A 525 -43.90 43.22 -19.78
N HIS A 526 -43.49 42.80 -18.57
CA HIS A 526 -44.33 42.86 -17.37
C HIS A 526 -43.56 43.45 -16.19
N ASP A 527 -44.08 44.54 -15.63
CA ASP A 527 -43.50 45.20 -14.44
C ASP A 527 -43.83 44.42 -13.14
N SER A 528 -44.95 43.68 -13.13
CA SER A 528 -45.36 42.78 -12.04
C SER A 528 -45.25 41.32 -12.49
N LEU A 529 -44.65 40.47 -11.64
CA LEU A 529 -44.55 39.04 -11.94
C LEU A 529 -45.91 38.34 -11.93
N TRP A 530 -46.92 38.93 -11.29
CA TRP A 530 -48.29 38.39 -11.26
C TRP A 530 -48.99 38.46 -12.61
N ASP A 531 -48.58 39.39 -13.48
CA ASP A 531 -49.16 39.57 -14.81
C ASP A 531 -48.76 38.43 -15.77
N ILE A 532 -47.70 37.68 -15.42
CA ILE A 532 -47.28 36.50 -16.16
C ILE A 532 -48.33 35.39 -15.99
N PRO A 533 -48.88 34.82 -17.09
CA PRO A 533 -49.86 33.74 -17.03
C PRO A 533 -49.36 32.54 -16.21
N THR A 534 -50.24 31.93 -15.40
CA THR A 534 -49.89 30.88 -14.44
C THR A 534 -49.10 29.73 -15.04
N HIS A 535 -49.47 29.28 -16.25
CA HIS A 535 -48.82 28.17 -16.95
C HIS A 535 -47.37 28.48 -17.40
N TYR A 536 -46.94 29.74 -17.42
CA TYR A 536 -45.55 30.12 -17.71
C TYR A 536 -44.70 30.31 -16.45
N ARG A 537 -45.31 30.45 -15.26
CA ARG A 537 -44.58 30.83 -14.03
C ARG A 537 -43.54 29.80 -13.61
N GLY A 538 -43.85 28.50 -13.71
CA GLY A 538 -42.89 27.42 -13.45
C GLY A 538 -41.66 27.50 -14.36
N MET A 539 -41.88 27.69 -15.67
CA MET A 539 -40.80 27.86 -16.65
C MET A 539 -39.96 29.12 -16.40
N VAL A 540 -40.60 30.24 -16.05
CA VAL A 540 -39.91 31.49 -15.71
C VAL A 540 -39.04 31.29 -14.46
N TYR A 541 -39.58 30.67 -13.40
CA TYR A 541 -38.82 30.39 -12.19
C TYR A 541 -37.62 29.48 -12.45
N GLN A 542 -37.81 28.39 -13.22
CA GLN A 542 -36.73 27.48 -13.56
C GLN A 542 -35.61 28.19 -14.35
N HIS A 543 -35.95 29.11 -15.26
CA HIS A 543 -34.98 29.93 -15.96
C HIS A 543 -34.23 30.91 -15.03
N LEU A 544 -34.96 31.57 -14.11
CA LEU A 544 -34.37 32.45 -13.11
C LEU A 544 -33.43 31.69 -12.15
N GLU A 545 -33.84 30.50 -11.70
CA GLU A 545 -33.03 29.61 -10.88
C GLU A 545 -31.74 29.20 -11.61
N GLN A 546 -31.83 28.72 -12.85
CA GLN A 546 -30.66 28.35 -13.66
C GLN A 546 -29.68 29.51 -13.83
N ARG A 547 -30.19 30.71 -14.16
CA ARG A 547 -29.36 31.92 -14.31
C ARG A 547 -28.76 32.37 -12.97
N TYR A 548 -29.49 32.25 -11.87
CA TYR A 548 -29.01 32.58 -10.55
C TYR A 548 -27.89 31.63 -10.09
N VAL A 549 -28.09 30.32 -10.24
CA VAL A 549 -27.07 29.31 -9.93
C VAL A 549 -25.83 29.52 -10.80
N ALA A 550 -25.99 29.78 -12.10
CA ALA A 550 -24.88 30.09 -13.00
C ALA A 550 -24.10 31.35 -12.57
N SER A 551 -24.79 32.41 -12.13
CA SER A 551 -24.14 33.63 -11.63
C SER A 551 -23.39 33.41 -10.31
N THR A 552 -23.97 32.61 -9.41
CA THR A 552 -23.41 32.33 -8.07
C THR A 552 -22.25 31.34 -8.15
N ARG A 553 -22.20 30.48 -9.17
CA ARG A 553 -21.11 29.54 -9.44
C ARG A 553 -19.76 30.24 -9.58
N LEU A 554 -19.70 31.43 -10.20
CA LEU A 554 -18.46 32.21 -10.28
C LEU A 554 -17.97 32.69 -8.90
N ALA A 555 -18.89 33.07 -8.01
CA ALA A 555 -18.55 33.43 -6.63
C ALA A 555 -18.07 32.20 -5.85
N LEU A 556 -18.72 31.05 -6.02
CA LEU A 556 -18.33 29.79 -5.40
C LEU A 556 -16.94 29.33 -5.86
N MET A 557 -16.66 29.41 -7.17
CA MET A 557 -15.34 29.13 -7.75
C MET A 557 -14.24 29.95 -7.09
N ARG A 558 -14.43 31.28 -6.96
CA ARG A 558 -13.47 32.17 -6.28
C ARG A 558 -13.28 31.83 -4.80
N VAL A 559 -14.32 31.33 -4.12
CA VAL A 559 -14.20 30.88 -2.72
C VAL A 559 -13.42 29.57 -2.64
N PHE A 560 -13.66 28.61 -3.54
CA PHE A 560 -12.88 27.36 -3.61
C PHE A 560 -11.42 27.60 -3.96
N GLU A 561 -11.12 28.53 -4.87
CA GLU A 561 -9.76 28.97 -5.17
C GLU A 561 -9.05 29.48 -3.91
N LYS A 562 -9.68 30.41 -3.17
CA LYS A 562 -9.14 30.92 -1.90
C LYS A 562 -8.99 29.84 -0.83
N ILE A 563 -9.89 28.86 -0.78
CA ILE A 563 -9.78 27.71 0.14
C ILE A 563 -8.51 26.92 -0.20
N ASN A 564 -8.30 26.59 -1.48
CA ASN A 564 -7.13 25.86 -1.94
C ASN A 564 -5.82 26.61 -1.64
N ASP A 565 -5.81 27.95 -1.74
CA ASP A 565 -4.64 28.76 -1.35
C ASP A 565 -4.34 28.67 0.14
N ILE A 566 -5.36 28.80 0.99
CA ILE A 566 -5.18 28.74 2.44
C ILE A 566 -4.77 27.34 2.90
N THR A 567 -5.31 26.27 2.30
CA THR A 567 -4.91 24.90 2.65
C THR A 567 -3.47 24.61 2.24
N ARG A 568 -2.97 25.19 1.14
CA ARG A 568 -1.55 25.16 0.79
C ARG A 568 -0.67 25.87 1.83
N GLU A 569 -1.06 27.07 2.29
CA GLU A 569 -0.32 27.77 3.36
C GLU A 569 -0.36 26.99 4.69
N LEU A 570 -1.50 26.40 5.04
CA LEU A 570 -1.59 25.50 6.21
C LEU A 570 -0.66 24.28 6.08
N LYS A 571 -0.45 23.77 4.87
CA LYS A 571 0.52 22.69 4.61
C LYS A 571 1.96 23.15 4.85
N VAL A 572 2.33 24.37 4.43
CA VAL A 572 3.65 24.96 4.71
C VAL A 572 3.88 25.07 6.22
N VAL A 573 2.95 25.69 6.94
CA VAL A 573 3.03 25.84 8.41
C VAL A 573 3.13 24.48 9.10
N ARG A 574 2.35 23.49 8.65
CA ARG A 574 2.42 22.13 9.21
C ARG A 574 3.79 21.49 9.02
N TRP A 575 4.41 21.62 7.84
CA TRP A 575 5.74 21.05 7.60
C TRP A 575 6.82 21.76 8.43
N GLN A 576 6.67 23.06 8.70
CA GLN A 576 7.54 23.77 9.65
C GLN A 576 7.40 23.18 11.07
N GLU A 577 6.16 23.04 11.57
CA GLU A 577 5.87 22.41 12.88
C GLU A 577 6.43 20.96 12.95
N ASP A 578 6.35 20.21 11.85
CA ASP A 578 6.88 18.86 11.74
C ASP A 578 8.40 18.82 11.88
N ILE A 579 9.11 19.75 11.23
CA ILE A 579 10.57 19.82 11.28
C ILE A 579 11.03 20.19 12.68
N GLU A 580 10.40 21.19 13.30
CA GLU A 580 10.65 21.56 14.69
C GLU A 580 10.47 20.35 15.62
N THR A 581 9.36 19.62 15.46
CA THR A 581 9.08 18.39 16.24
C THR A 581 10.18 17.34 16.05
N ILE A 582 10.66 17.13 14.82
CA ILE A 582 11.70 16.15 14.54
C ILE A 582 13.04 16.58 15.14
N GLN A 583 13.40 17.86 15.03
CA GLN A 583 14.61 18.43 15.61
C GLN A 583 14.59 18.33 17.14
N GLU A 584 13.48 18.69 17.79
CA GLU A 584 13.29 18.59 19.24
C GLU A 584 13.39 17.14 19.75
N SER A 585 12.96 16.16 18.94
CA SER A 585 13.08 14.73 19.28
C SER A 585 14.52 14.20 19.27
N GLY A 586 15.48 14.99 18.79
CA GLY A 586 16.88 14.59 18.65
C GLY A 586 17.10 13.43 17.67
N ALA A 587 16.17 13.23 16.71
CA ALA A 587 16.23 12.13 15.77
C ALA A 587 17.44 12.26 14.82
N ARG A 588 18.32 11.25 14.83
CA ARG A 588 19.51 11.18 13.97
C ARG A 588 19.29 10.36 12.70
N ILE A 589 18.20 9.61 12.65
CA ILE A 589 17.81 8.77 11.53
C ILE A 589 16.38 9.10 11.11
N ILE A 590 16.16 9.24 9.81
CA ILE A 590 14.83 9.29 9.19
C ILE A 590 14.58 7.97 8.48
N GLY A 591 13.61 7.19 8.96
CA GLY A 591 13.17 5.96 8.32
C GLY A 591 11.87 6.13 7.54
N CYS A 592 11.85 5.74 6.27
CA CYS A 592 10.64 5.75 5.45
C CYS A 592 10.70 4.70 4.35
N THR A 593 9.56 4.32 3.76
CA THR A 593 9.59 3.53 2.52
C THR A 593 10.01 4.41 1.34
N THR A 594 10.34 3.81 0.20
CA THR A 594 10.67 4.55 -1.05
C THR A 594 9.51 5.42 -1.53
N THR A 595 8.26 5.00 -1.31
CA THR A 595 7.07 5.85 -1.53
C THR A 595 6.99 6.98 -0.50
N GLY A 596 7.36 6.72 0.76
CA GLY A 596 7.47 7.75 1.79
C GLY A 596 8.53 8.79 1.44
N LEU A 597 9.64 8.35 0.85
CA LEU A 597 10.76 9.20 0.46
C LEU A 597 10.35 10.28 -0.56
N THR A 598 9.50 9.93 -1.53
CA THR A 598 8.97 10.90 -2.50
C THR A 598 7.77 11.68 -1.95
N LYS A 599 6.88 11.04 -1.19
CA LYS A 599 5.73 11.69 -0.55
C LYS A 599 6.12 12.81 0.42
N TYR A 600 7.15 12.56 1.22
CA TYR A 600 7.67 13.51 2.21
C TYR A 600 8.90 14.27 1.69
N ARG A 601 9.14 14.31 0.36
CA ARG A 601 10.35 14.90 -0.26
C ARG A 601 10.66 16.29 0.30
N GLY A 602 9.68 17.19 0.35
CA GLY A 602 9.92 18.57 0.81
C GLY A 602 10.25 18.66 2.30
N LEU A 603 9.67 17.80 3.14
CA LEU A 603 10.02 17.69 4.56
C LEU A 603 11.47 17.19 4.71
N ILE A 604 11.81 16.10 4.00
CA ILE A 604 13.13 15.47 4.07
C ILE A 604 14.21 16.40 3.49
N ALA A 605 13.95 17.07 2.37
CA ALA A 605 14.86 18.02 1.75
C ALA A 605 15.17 19.21 2.68
N ALA A 606 14.16 19.70 3.40
CA ALA A 606 14.33 20.80 4.37
C ALA A 606 15.21 20.40 5.57
N MET A 607 15.27 19.10 5.90
CA MET A 607 16.19 18.58 6.93
C MET A 607 17.64 18.42 6.46
N GLN A 608 17.94 18.77 5.19
CA GLN A 608 19.29 18.79 4.61
C GLN A 608 20.13 17.52 4.84
N PRO A 609 19.60 16.32 4.56
CA PRO A 609 20.31 15.06 4.75
C PRO A 609 21.51 14.99 3.81
N ARG A 610 22.62 14.42 4.30
CA ARG A 610 23.86 14.22 3.53
C ARG A 610 24.05 12.80 3.03
N VAL A 611 23.48 11.83 3.74
CA VAL A 611 23.64 10.40 3.45
C VAL A 611 22.27 9.75 3.33
N MET A 612 22.10 8.98 2.27
CA MET A 612 20.94 8.12 2.05
C MET A 612 21.39 6.67 1.89
N MET A 613 20.81 5.78 2.69
CA MET A 613 20.98 4.34 2.57
C MET A 613 19.66 3.70 2.12
N ILE A 614 19.71 2.96 1.02
CA ILE A 614 18.59 2.23 0.46
C ILE A 614 18.87 0.73 0.60
N GLU A 615 18.12 0.07 1.47
CA GLU A 615 18.10 -1.39 1.64
C GLU A 615 17.09 -2.03 0.69
N GLU A 616 17.39 -3.25 0.25
CA GLU A 616 16.69 -3.93 -0.85
C GLU A 616 16.55 -3.04 -2.11
N ALA A 617 17.61 -2.28 -2.43
CA ALA A 617 17.65 -1.35 -3.56
C ALA A 617 17.38 -2.02 -4.92
N ALA A 618 17.65 -3.32 -5.03
CA ALA A 618 17.38 -4.13 -6.20
C ALA A 618 15.88 -4.29 -6.51
N GLU A 619 15.01 -4.18 -5.49
CA GLU A 619 13.55 -4.27 -5.61
C GLU A 619 12.90 -2.89 -5.86
N THR A 620 13.68 -1.81 -5.78
CA THR A 620 13.16 -0.44 -5.90
C THR A 620 13.19 0.05 -7.35
N ARG A 621 12.09 0.66 -7.81
CA ARG A 621 12.03 1.31 -9.14
C ARG A 621 13.08 2.41 -9.24
N GLU A 622 13.75 2.49 -10.39
CA GLU A 622 14.78 3.49 -10.67
C GLU A 622 14.30 4.93 -10.49
N ALA A 623 13.09 5.22 -10.93
CA ALA A 623 12.48 6.53 -10.78
C ALA A 623 12.29 6.94 -9.31
N ASN A 624 12.02 6.00 -8.40
CA ASN A 624 11.80 6.31 -6.99
C ASN A 624 13.10 6.80 -6.32
N ILE A 625 14.24 6.19 -6.65
CA ILE A 625 15.56 6.62 -6.13
C ILE A 625 15.95 7.96 -6.74
N THR A 626 15.80 8.10 -8.07
CA THR A 626 16.20 9.33 -8.78
C THR A 626 15.32 10.53 -8.40
N ALA A 627 14.03 10.33 -8.16
CA ALA A 627 13.12 11.36 -7.66
C ALA A 627 13.41 11.83 -6.24
N ALA A 628 14.36 11.19 -5.54
CA ALA A 628 14.78 11.49 -4.18
C ALA A 628 16.25 11.94 -4.09
N LEU A 629 16.86 12.31 -5.21
CA LEU A 629 18.17 12.96 -5.18
C LEU A 629 17.99 14.38 -4.67
N PHE A 630 18.32 14.62 -3.40
CA PHE A 630 18.27 15.94 -2.80
C PHE A 630 19.58 16.69 -3.10
N PRO A 631 19.56 18.04 -3.19
CA PRO A 631 20.77 18.82 -3.49
C PRO A 631 21.86 18.64 -2.43
N THR A 632 21.47 18.37 -1.18
CA THR A 632 22.38 18.24 -0.03
C THR A 632 23.00 16.85 0.10
N LEU A 633 22.51 15.85 -0.66
CA LEU A 633 23.08 14.51 -0.62
C LEU A 633 24.50 14.54 -1.16
N GLN A 634 25.42 14.00 -0.38
CA GLN A 634 26.81 13.77 -0.74
C GLN A 634 27.09 12.28 -0.93
N GLN A 635 26.24 11.41 -0.38
CA GLN A 635 26.45 9.97 -0.41
C GLN A 635 25.14 9.18 -0.55
N ILE A 636 25.18 8.18 -1.42
CA ILE A 636 24.11 7.21 -1.66
C ILE A 636 24.68 5.80 -1.51
N ILE A 637 24.08 5.01 -0.63
CA ILE A 637 24.45 3.63 -0.36
C ILE A 637 23.31 2.73 -0.82
N LEU A 638 23.56 1.94 -1.85
CA LEU A 638 22.61 0.97 -2.41
C LEU A 638 23.01 -0.43 -1.94
N VAL A 639 22.17 -1.04 -1.10
CA VAL A 639 22.35 -2.41 -0.61
C VAL A 639 21.21 -3.26 -1.16
N GLY A 640 21.53 -4.40 -1.77
CA GLY A 640 20.48 -5.24 -2.35
C GLY A 640 21.02 -6.48 -3.05
N ASP A 641 20.12 -7.16 -3.75
CA ASP A 641 20.44 -8.37 -4.51
C ASP A 641 19.66 -8.40 -5.85
N HIS A 642 20.32 -8.04 -6.94
CA HIS A 642 19.70 -7.98 -8.28
C HIS A 642 19.31 -9.35 -8.88
N MET A 643 19.71 -10.43 -8.23
CA MET A 643 19.34 -11.81 -8.59
C MET A 643 18.07 -12.28 -7.84
N GLN A 644 17.60 -11.54 -6.83
CA GLN A 644 16.31 -11.76 -6.16
C GLN A 644 15.18 -10.90 -6.79
N LEU A 645 14.06 -10.68 -6.07
CA LEU A 645 12.91 -9.97 -6.61
C LEU A 645 13.30 -8.58 -7.12
N ALA A 646 12.59 -8.18 -8.17
CA ALA A 646 12.82 -6.94 -8.88
C ALA A 646 11.59 -6.03 -8.78
N PRO A 647 11.73 -4.76 -9.19
CA PRO A 647 10.63 -3.83 -9.12
C PRO A 647 9.41 -4.33 -9.91
N HIS A 648 8.24 -4.26 -9.30
CA HIS A 648 6.98 -4.55 -9.96
C HIS A 648 6.58 -3.40 -10.88
N ALA A 649 5.97 -3.67 -12.03
CA ALA A 649 5.31 -2.67 -12.88
C ALA A 649 3.81 -2.96 -12.91
N ASP A 650 2.98 -1.94 -12.68
CA ASP A 650 1.52 -2.09 -12.61
C ASP A 650 0.93 -2.40 -13.98
N VAL A 651 1.57 -1.90 -15.04
CA VAL A 651 1.27 -2.24 -16.43
C VAL A 651 2.26 -3.29 -16.91
N LEU A 652 1.79 -4.53 -17.08
CA LEU A 652 2.62 -5.68 -17.46
C LEU A 652 3.41 -5.47 -18.76
N GLU A 653 2.91 -4.69 -19.71
CA GLU A 653 3.62 -4.37 -20.95
C GLU A 653 4.91 -3.57 -20.68
N LEU A 654 4.92 -2.73 -19.64
CA LEU A 654 6.08 -1.91 -19.29
C LEU A 654 7.20 -2.69 -18.61
N SER A 655 6.93 -3.88 -18.07
CA SER A 655 7.99 -4.75 -17.52
C SER A 655 8.75 -5.54 -18.59
N LYS A 656 8.31 -5.49 -19.84
CA LYS A 656 8.91 -6.23 -20.96
C LYS A 656 9.75 -5.32 -21.85
N PRO A 657 10.65 -5.88 -22.68
CA PRO A 657 11.30 -5.11 -23.73
C PRO A 657 10.25 -4.44 -24.65
N PRO A 658 10.48 -3.18 -25.05
CA PRO A 658 11.71 -2.40 -24.86
C PRO A 658 11.68 -1.45 -23.63
N PHE A 659 10.73 -1.59 -22.70
CA PHE A 659 10.52 -0.64 -21.59
C PHE A 659 11.23 -1.04 -20.30
N ASN A 660 11.25 -2.33 -19.97
CA ASN A 660 12.05 -2.91 -18.88
C ASN A 660 11.95 -2.15 -17.54
N LEU A 661 10.74 -1.74 -17.13
CA LEU A 661 10.50 -0.96 -15.89
C LEU A 661 10.81 -1.77 -14.61
N ASN A 662 10.97 -3.09 -14.75
CA ASN A 662 11.40 -4.03 -13.73
C ASN A 662 12.94 -4.14 -13.60
N VAL A 663 13.71 -3.26 -14.23
CA VAL A 663 15.15 -3.12 -14.01
C VAL A 663 15.37 -1.98 -13.02
N SER A 664 15.94 -2.29 -11.85
CA SER A 664 16.25 -1.30 -10.83
C SER A 664 17.49 -0.48 -11.19
N LEU A 665 17.63 0.68 -10.56
CA LEU A 665 18.86 1.48 -10.69
C LEU A 665 20.09 0.67 -10.24
N PHE A 666 19.94 -0.12 -9.18
CA PHE A 666 20.97 -1.04 -8.69
C PHE A 666 21.43 -1.98 -9.81
N GLN A 667 20.50 -2.73 -10.42
CA GLN A 667 20.81 -3.71 -11.46
C GLN A 667 21.48 -3.02 -12.66
N ARG A 668 20.91 -1.90 -13.13
CA ARG A 668 21.44 -1.17 -14.27
C ARG A 668 22.87 -0.69 -14.05
N LEU A 669 23.19 -0.20 -12.86
CA LEU A 669 24.55 0.26 -12.52
C LEU A 669 25.55 -0.90 -12.48
N VAL A 670 25.16 -2.04 -11.89
CA VAL A 670 26.00 -3.25 -11.84
C VAL A 670 26.27 -3.79 -13.24
N GLU A 671 25.23 -3.92 -14.08
CA GLU A 671 25.36 -4.41 -15.46
C GLU A 671 26.16 -3.45 -16.36
N ARG A 672 26.23 -2.16 -16.00
CA ARG A 672 27.08 -1.16 -16.67
C ARG A 672 28.54 -1.21 -16.25
N GLY A 673 28.92 -2.11 -15.36
CA GLY A 673 30.29 -2.22 -14.86
C GLY A 673 30.67 -1.15 -13.85
N ILE A 674 29.69 -0.48 -13.21
CA ILE A 674 30.00 0.35 -12.05
C ILE A 674 30.51 -0.57 -10.94
N GLU A 675 31.66 -0.21 -10.39
CA GLU A 675 32.34 -0.95 -9.34
C GLU A 675 31.38 -1.15 -8.14
N TYR A 676 31.31 -2.38 -7.62
CA TYR A 676 30.49 -2.77 -6.47
C TYR A 676 31.24 -3.77 -5.59
N SER A 677 30.84 -3.89 -4.32
CA SER A 677 31.33 -4.95 -3.42
C SER A 677 30.29 -6.04 -3.29
N SER A 678 30.72 -7.31 -3.26
CA SER A 678 29.83 -8.45 -3.03
C SER A 678 30.16 -9.16 -1.72
N LEU A 679 29.14 -9.39 -0.90
CA LEU A 679 29.27 -10.22 0.31
C LEU A 679 29.35 -11.69 -0.10
N GLN A 680 30.23 -12.46 0.54
CA GLN A 680 30.58 -13.81 0.06
C GLN A 680 30.26 -14.93 1.05
N ILE A 681 30.24 -14.65 2.35
CA ILE A 681 30.11 -15.70 3.37
C ILE A 681 28.67 -15.77 3.89
N GLN A 682 27.97 -16.86 3.61
CA GLN A 682 26.60 -17.10 4.07
C GLN A 682 26.56 -17.87 5.40
N ARG A 683 25.62 -17.49 6.26
CA ARG A 683 25.45 -18.00 7.64
C ARG A 683 24.06 -18.56 7.92
N ARG A 684 23.25 -18.75 6.88
CA ARG A 684 21.82 -19.12 6.99
C ARG A 684 21.61 -20.59 6.69
N MET A 685 21.93 -21.00 5.46
CA MET A 685 21.53 -22.27 4.88
C MET A 685 22.57 -23.34 5.17
N VAL A 686 22.15 -24.56 5.49
CA VAL A 686 23.04 -25.72 5.42
C VAL A 686 23.63 -25.90 4.00
N PRO A 687 24.85 -26.48 3.86
CA PRO A 687 25.54 -26.60 2.56
C PRO A 687 24.73 -27.28 1.46
N GLU A 688 23.92 -28.29 1.80
CA GLU A 688 23.06 -29.03 0.88
C GLU A 688 22.03 -28.12 0.19
N ILE A 689 21.44 -27.19 0.96
CA ILE A 689 20.47 -26.22 0.45
C ILE A 689 21.22 -25.13 -0.36
N ARG A 690 22.31 -24.59 0.18
CA ARG A 690 23.11 -23.55 -0.52
C ARG A 690 23.59 -24.04 -1.88
N ARG A 691 23.92 -25.34 -2.02
CA ARG A 691 24.34 -25.96 -3.28
C ARG A 691 23.37 -25.66 -4.42
N LEU A 692 22.07 -25.62 -4.17
CA LEU A 692 21.06 -25.32 -5.20
C LEU A 692 21.31 -23.98 -5.90
N LEU A 693 21.80 -22.99 -5.14
CA LEU A 693 22.00 -21.61 -5.60
C LEU A 693 23.37 -21.37 -6.28
N SER A 694 24.27 -22.36 -6.25
CA SER A 694 25.68 -22.20 -6.67
C SER A 694 25.90 -21.75 -8.11
N GLY A 695 24.97 -22.03 -9.03
CA GLY A 695 25.09 -21.61 -10.43
C GLY A 695 24.77 -20.14 -10.64
N TRP A 696 23.99 -19.54 -9.73
CA TRP A 696 23.63 -18.12 -9.76
C TRP A 696 24.51 -17.27 -8.83
N TYR A 697 25.12 -17.88 -7.81
CA TYR A 697 26.06 -17.23 -6.90
C TYR A 697 27.38 -18.02 -6.79
N PRO A 698 28.28 -17.91 -7.77
CA PRO A 698 29.52 -18.70 -7.80
C PRO A 698 30.51 -18.36 -6.67
N LEU A 699 30.44 -17.14 -6.11
CA LEU A 699 31.31 -16.67 -5.04
C LEU A 699 30.76 -16.92 -3.62
N LEU A 700 29.59 -17.56 -3.50
CA LEU A 700 28.93 -17.78 -2.20
C LEU A 700 29.53 -18.99 -1.47
N VAL A 701 30.08 -18.74 -0.28
CA VAL A 701 30.77 -19.73 0.56
C VAL A 701 30.04 -19.88 1.89
N ASP A 702 30.04 -21.10 2.44
CA ASP A 702 29.41 -21.40 3.72
C ASP A 702 30.33 -21.04 4.89
N HIS A 703 29.81 -20.32 5.88
CA HIS A 703 30.46 -20.19 7.18
C HIS A 703 30.34 -21.50 7.97
N ASP A 704 31.32 -21.83 8.81
CA ASP A 704 31.34 -23.09 9.57
C ASP A 704 30.10 -23.30 10.46
N CYS A 705 29.48 -22.22 10.93
CA CYS A 705 28.26 -22.28 11.74
C CYS A 705 27.09 -22.98 11.03
N THR A 706 27.05 -23.00 9.70
CA THR A 706 25.95 -23.63 8.96
C THR A 706 26.03 -25.15 8.98
N ARG A 707 27.22 -25.71 9.18
CA ARG A 707 27.43 -27.15 9.37
C ARG A 707 27.03 -27.62 10.77
N ALA A 708 27.03 -26.69 11.74
CA ALA A 708 26.68 -26.95 13.14
C ALA A 708 25.16 -26.91 13.41
N HIS A 709 24.33 -26.75 12.38
CA HIS A 709 22.87 -26.77 12.56
C HIS A 709 22.35 -28.15 12.95
N ASP A 710 21.57 -28.22 14.02
CA ASP A 710 20.94 -29.46 14.47
C ASP A 710 19.99 -30.06 13.42
N ALA A 711 19.86 -31.38 13.41
CA ALA A 711 18.85 -32.07 12.61
C ALA A 711 17.43 -31.64 12.99
N VAL A 712 16.50 -31.72 12.04
CA VAL A 712 15.09 -31.41 12.33
C VAL A 712 14.43 -32.68 12.91
N PRO A 713 13.81 -32.60 14.10
CA PRO A 713 13.15 -33.75 14.71
C PRO A 713 12.13 -34.38 13.78
N GLY A 714 12.12 -35.71 13.71
CA GLY A 714 11.21 -36.47 12.85
C GLY A 714 11.64 -36.62 11.38
N MET A 715 12.79 -36.04 10.97
CA MET A 715 13.32 -36.10 9.60
C MET A 715 14.69 -36.79 9.48
N GLY A 716 15.22 -37.31 10.59
CA GLY A 716 16.53 -37.98 10.60
C GLY A 716 17.65 -37.05 10.13
N SER A 717 18.52 -37.55 9.24
CA SER A 717 19.62 -36.77 8.66
C SER A 717 19.22 -35.90 7.46
N GLN A 718 17.94 -35.90 7.06
CA GLN A 718 17.48 -35.22 5.85
C GLN A 718 17.52 -33.70 6.02
N ARG A 719 18.14 -33.02 5.04
CA ARG A 719 18.26 -31.55 4.97
C ARG A 719 17.55 -30.93 3.78
N LEU A 720 17.41 -31.71 2.71
CA LEU A 720 16.85 -31.28 1.44
C LEU A 720 16.09 -32.46 0.83
N LEU A 721 14.84 -32.24 0.43
CA LEU A 721 14.02 -33.22 -0.27
C LEU A 721 13.19 -32.56 -1.37
N TRP A 722 13.07 -33.24 -2.51
CA TRP A 722 12.03 -32.97 -3.51
C TRP A 722 11.07 -34.15 -3.55
N PHE A 723 9.86 -33.95 -3.05
CA PHE A 723 8.77 -34.89 -3.17
C PHE A 723 8.08 -34.72 -4.54
N ASP A 724 8.38 -35.66 -5.44
CA ASP A 724 7.89 -35.65 -6.81
C ASP A 724 6.53 -36.33 -6.91
N HIS A 725 5.58 -35.69 -7.59
CA HIS A 725 4.26 -36.24 -7.84
C HIS A 725 3.67 -35.69 -9.14
N GLN A 726 2.65 -36.39 -9.66
CA GLN A 726 1.97 -36.03 -10.91
C GLN A 726 0.46 -35.82 -10.71
N GLN A 727 0.05 -35.49 -9.48
CA GLN A 727 -1.36 -35.22 -9.16
C GLN A 727 -1.83 -33.87 -9.74
N PRO A 728 -2.96 -33.83 -10.46
CA PRO A 728 -3.38 -32.67 -11.24
C PRO A 728 -3.75 -31.44 -10.40
N GLU A 729 -3.46 -30.26 -10.93
CA GLU A 729 -3.88 -28.98 -10.37
C GLU A 729 -5.36 -28.68 -10.63
N SER A 730 -5.94 -27.77 -9.84
CA SER A 730 -7.26 -27.17 -10.04
C SER A 730 -7.15 -25.64 -10.11
N ALA A 731 -8.24 -24.96 -10.49
CA ALA A 731 -8.29 -23.50 -10.55
C ALA A 731 -9.51 -22.97 -9.78
N ASN A 732 -9.33 -21.87 -9.06
CA ASN A 732 -10.43 -21.20 -8.39
C ASN A 732 -11.20 -20.28 -9.36
N ARG A 733 -12.24 -19.61 -8.85
CA ARG A 733 -13.11 -18.67 -9.59
C ARG A 733 -12.34 -17.52 -10.26
N TYR A 734 -11.16 -17.18 -9.73
CA TYR A 734 -10.28 -16.11 -10.22
C TYR A 734 -9.14 -16.66 -11.10
N ALA A 735 -9.25 -17.90 -11.56
CA ALA A 735 -8.24 -18.63 -12.33
C ALA A 735 -6.89 -18.83 -11.61
N SER A 736 -6.78 -18.52 -10.31
CA SER A 736 -5.59 -18.88 -9.53
C SER A 736 -5.57 -20.39 -9.32
N LYS A 737 -4.38 -20.97 -9.47
CA LYS A 737 -4.14 -22.41 -9.35
C LYS A 737 -4.01 -22.85 -7.91
N PHE A 738 -4.42 -24.08 -7.63
CA PHE A 738 -4.23 -24.78 -6.36
C PHE A 738 -4.12 -26.29 -6.61
N ASN A 739 -3.43 -27.02 -5.75
CA ASN A 739 -3.25 -28.47 -5.81
C ASN A 739 -3.62 -29.07 -4.45
N THR A 740 -4.71 -29.86 -4.44
CA THR A 740 -5.29 -30.43 -3.22
C THR A 740 -4.41 -31.52 -2.62
N PHE A 741 -3.73 -32.30 -3.45
CA PHE A 741 -2.81 -33.34 -3.04
C PHE A 741 -1.57 -32.77 -2.37
N GLU A 742 -0.94 -31.75 -2.99
CA GLU A 742 0.19 -31.02 -2.37
C GLU A 742 -0.21 -30.45 -1.01
N ALA A 743 -1.37 -29.80 -0.92
CA ALA A 743 -1.85 -29.22 0.34
C ALA A 743 -2.04 -30.30 1.42
N GLY A 744 -2.57 -31.47 1.06
CA GLY A 744 -2.71 -32.60 1.98
C GLY A 744 -1.37 -33.12 2.50
N MET A 745 -0.38 -33.25 1.61
CA MET A 745 0.97 -33.69 1.95
C MET A 745 1.72 -32.67 2.81
N VAL A 746 1.68 -31.39 2.44
CA VAL A 746 2.29 -30.28 3.19
C VAL A 746 1.72 -30.21 4.61
N VAL A 747 0.40 -30.23 4.76
CA VAL A 747 -0.24 -30.18 6.08
C VAL A 747 0.04 -31.44 6.89
N GLY A 748 0.13 -32.61 6.26
CA GLY A 748 0.54 -33.85 6.90
C GLY A 748 1.94 -33.77 7.48
N LEU A 749 2.92 -33.37 6.67
CA LEU A 749 4.30 -33.20 7.10
C LEU A 749 4.45 -32.12 8.19
N TYR A 750 3.78 -30.98 8.02
CA TYR A 750 3.75 -29.93 9.05
C TYR A 750 3.30 -30.48 10.42
N ASN A 751 2.19 -31.22 10.45
CA ASN A 751 1.70 -31.81 11.70
C ASN A 751 2.71 -32.80 12.28
N HIS A 752 3.33 -33.65 11.45
CA HIS A 752 4.38 -34.57 11.89
C HIS A 752 5.56 -33.85 12.53
N LEU A 753 6.07 -32.78 11.91
CA LEU A 753 7.18 -31.99 12.46
C LEU A 753 6.83 -31.37 13.82
N VAL A 754 5.61 -30.84 13.95
CA VAL A 754 5.13 -30.27 15.21
C VAL A 754 4.98 -31.35 16.29
N PHE A 755 4.48 -32.53 15.95
CA PHE A 755 4.36 -33.64 16.90
C PHE A 755 5.72 -34.17 17.39
N ASN A 756 6.76 -34.05 16.59
CA ASN A 756 8.13 -34.42 16.98
C ASN A 756 8.88 -33.26 17.66
N GLY A 757 8.20 -32.16 18.02
CA GLY A 757 8.78 -31.10 18.86
C GLY A 757 9.30 -29.88 18.09
N THR A 758 9.08 -29.78 16.78
CA THR A 758 9.37 -28.55 16.03
C THR A 758 8.32 -27.50 16.38
N ARG A 759 8.73 -26.29 16.77
CA ARG A 759 7.77 -25.23 17.10
C ARG A 759 7.03 -24.79 15.83
N PRO A 760 5.71 -24.52 15.88
CA PRO A 760 4.98 -24.00 14.73
C PRO A 760 5.59 -22.73 14.12
N SER A 761 6.12 -21.83 14.96
CA SER A 761 6.81 -20.61 14.54
C SER A 761 8.08 -20.86 13.73
N ASP A 762 8.70 -22.04 13.88
CA ASP A 762 9.92 -22.43 13.20
C ASP A 762 9.65 -23.04 11.80
N ILE A 763 8.38 -23.16 11.41
CA ILE A 763 7.96 -23.74 10.13
C ILE A 763 7.18 -22.69 9.32
N THR A 764 7.58 -22.50 8.07
CA THR A 764 6.82 -21.69 7.10
C THR A 764 6.50 -22.51 5.86
N VAL A 765 5.27 -22.35 5.37
CA VAL A 765 4.82 -22.90 4.09
C VAL A 765 4.84 -21.80 3.03
N LEU A 766 5.55 -22.05 1.93
CA LEU A 766 5.64 -21.16 0.79
C LEU A 766 4.94 -21.73 -0.42
N THR A 767 4.29 -20.87 -1.20
CA THR A 767 3.71 -21.22 -2.49
C THR A 767 3.81 -20.08 -3.49
N PHE A 768 3.69 -20.38 -4.78
CA PHE A 768 3.72 -19.38 -5.86
C PHE A 768 2.33 -18.81 -6.18
N TYR A 769 1.25 -19.35 -5.59
CA TYR A 769 -0.12 -19.00 -5.93
C TYR A 769 -0.96 -18.67 -4.70
N SER A 770 -1.65 -17.52 -4.70
CA SER A 770 -2.55 -17.12 -3.61
C SER A 770 -3.70 -18.12 -3.43
N GLY A 771 -4.23 -18.69 -4.52
CA GLY A 771 -5.22 -19.77 -4.47
C GLY A 771 -4.74 -21.00 -3.69
N GLN A 772 -3.46 -21.36 -3.80
CA GLN A 772 -2.87 -22.45 -3.02
C GLN A 772 -2.65 -22.06 -1.56
N LYS A 773 -2.20 -20.83 -1.29
CA LYS A 773 -2.06 -20.30 0.08
C LYS A 773 -3.39 -20.43 0.85
N THR A 774 -4.46 -19.86 0.29
CA THR A 774 -5.80 -19.92 0.90
C THR A 774 -6.30 -21.35 1.05
N TYR A 775 -5.98 -22.24 0.10
CA TYR A 775 -6.37 -23.64 0.21
C TYR A 775 -5.66 -24.35 1.36
N ILE A 776 -4.33 -24.18 1.50
CA ILE A 776 -3.54 -24.76 2.60
C ILE A 776 -4.04 -24.25 3.96
N GLU A 777 -4.27 -22.94 4.10
CA GLU A 777 -4.83 -22.34 5.32
C GLU A 777 -6.18 -22.96 5.70
N ASN A 778 -7.06 -23.16 4.71
CA ASN A 778 -8.35 -23.81 4.94
C ASN A 778 -8.20 -25.27 5.39
N VAL A 779 -7.26 -26.03 4.81
CA VAL A 779 -6.98 -27.41 5.22
C VAL A 779 -6.44 -27.47 6.65
N LEU A 780 -5.54 -26.55 7.02
CA LEU A 780 -5.03 -26.39 8.38
C LEU A 780 -6.17 -26.12 9.37
N ARG A 781 -7.04 -25.14 9.07
CA ARG A 781 -8.19 -24.78 9.92
C ARG A 781 -9.16 -25.95 10.14
N ARG A 782 -9.51 -26.70 9.07
CA ARG A 782 -10.45 -27.83 9.16
C ARG A 782 -9.92 -28.99 10.01
N LYS A 783 -8.64 -29.37 9.86
CA LYS A 783 -8.05 -30.48 10.64
C LYS A 783 -7.87 -30.15 12.13
N CYS A 784 -7.91 -28.87 12.50
CA CYS A 784 -7.95 -28.44 13.91
C CYS A 784 -9.33 -28.59 14.52
N GLN A 785 -10.38 -28.23 13.78
CA GLN A 785 -11.78 -28.31 14.25
C GLN A 785 -12.21 -29.76 14.54
N SER A 786 -11.75 -30.73 13.74
CA SER A 786 -12.04 -32.14 13.95
C SER A 786 -11.36 -32.78 15.17
N ARG A 787 -10.39 -32.09 15.81
CA ARG A 787 -9.63 -32.57 16.98
C ARG A 787 -10.12 -31.98 18.32
N GLY A 788 -11.30 -31.36 18.37
CA GLY A 788 -11.97 -30.99 19.62
C GLY A 788 -11.40 -29.77 20.37
N ARG A 789 -10.48 -28.99 19.79
CA ARG A 789 -10.07 -27.68 20.34
C ARG A 789 -11.13 -26.63 19.98
N GLN A 790 -11.92 -26.19 20.96
CA GLN A 790 -13.04 -25.25 20.79
C GLN A 790 -12.67 -23.78 20.56
N SER A 791 -11.40 -23.40 20.38
CA SER A 791 -11.03 -22.01 20.07
C SER A 791 -10.24 -21.88 18.77
N THR A 792 -10.81 -21.16 17.81
CA THR A 792 -10.14 -20.70 16.58
C THR A 792 -9.09 -19.62 16.87
N ALA A 793 -9.27 -18.85 17.95
CA ALA A 793 -8.39 -17.73 18.35
C ALA A 793 -6.95 -18.15 18.70
N GLY A 794 -6.75 -19.35 19.23
CA GLY A 794 -5.40 -19.84 19.58
C GLY A 794 -4.55 -20.27 18.39
N TYR A 795 -5.17 -20.59 17.24
CA TYR A 795 -4.45 -21.07 16.05
C TYR A 795 -4.05 -19.93 15.09
N GLU A 796 -4.84 -18.85 15.03
CA GLU A 796 -4.43 -17.62 14.32
C GLU A 796 -3.16 -17.00 14.92
N GLN A 797 -2.82 -17.34 16.17
CA GLN A 797 -1.57 -16.96 16.83
C GLN A 797 -0.51 -18.08 16.90
N ALA A 798 -0.82 -19.34 16.51
CA ALA A 798 0.06 -20.50 16.73
C ALA A 798 0.17 -21.52 15.57
N GLY A 799 -0.47 -21.29 14.42
CA GLY A 799 -0.28 -22.08 13.19
C GLY A 799 1.03 -21.74 12.45
N PRO A 800 1.40 -22.49 11.39
CA PRO A 800 2.55 -22.12 10.58
C PRO A 800 2.22 -20.86 9.77
N GLU A 801 3.23 -20.03 9.51
CA GLU A 801 3.07 -18.93 8.56
C GLU A 801 2.94 -19.51 7.15
N VAL A 802 1.83 -19.25 6.46
CA VAL A 802 1.61 -19.63 5.05
C VAL A 802 1.66 -18.36 4.20
N GLN A 803 2.60 -18.28 3.26
CA GLN A 803 2.79 -17.07 2.45
C GLN A 803 3.08 -17.39 0.99
N THR A 804 2.79 -16.41 0.13
CA THR A 804 3.31 -16.42 -1.24
C THR A 804 4.80 -16.07 -1.22
N VAL A 805 5.55 -16.50 -2.24
CA VAL A 805 6.99 -16.19 -2.36
C VAL A 805 7.26 -14.69 -2.30
N ASP A 806 6.44 -13.87 -2.98
CA ASP A 806 6.59 -12.42 -3.03
C ASP A 806 6.37 -11.76 -1.65
N GLY A 807 5.43 -12.31 -0.86
CA GLY A 807 5.10 -11.86 0.49
C GLY A 807 6.11 -12.28 1.57
N TYR A 808 7.00 -13.23 1.27
CA TYR A 808 7.95 -13.80 2.25
C TYR A 808 9.41 -13.35 2.07
N GLN A 809 9.69 -12.48 1.09
CA GLN A 809 11.04 -11.95 0.91
C GLN A 809 11.50 -11.14 2.12
N GLY A 810 12.78 -11.27 2.46
CA GLY A 810 13.40 -10.64 3.62
C GLY A 810 13.30 -11.49 4.90
N LYS A 811 12.34 -12.42 4.95
CA LYS A 811 12.20 -13.39 6.04
C LYS A 811 13.03 -14.64 5.80
N GLU A 812 13.19 -15.42 6.87
CA GLU A 812 13.84 -16.72 6.92
C GLU A 812 13.21 -17.57 8.03
N ASN A 813 13.32 -18.89 7.95
CA ASN A 813 12.88 -19.79 9.01
C ASN A 813 13.72 -21.06 9.08
N GLU A 814 13.57 -21.82 10.17
CA GLU A 814 14.27 -23.08 10.37
C GLU A 814 13.88 -24.12 9.32
N VAL A 815 12.57 -24.27 9.07
CA VAL A 815 12.01 -25.22 8.12
C VAL A 815 11.13 -24.50 7.11
N ILE A 816 11.37 -24.76 5.81
CA ILE A 816 10.55 -24.25 4.72
C ILE A 816 9.96 -25.40 3.92
N LEU A 817 8.64 -25.39 3.76
CA LEU A 817 7.88 -26.31 2.92
C LEU A 817 7.38 -25.56 1.69
N ILE A 818 7.80 -25.96 0.48
CA ILE A 818 7.44 -25.26 -0.76
C ILE A 818 6.43 -26.07 -1.56
N SER A 819 5.26 -25.52 -1.82
CA SER A 819 4.27 -26.06 -2.77
C SER A 819 4.42 -25.37 -4.14
N VAL A 820 4.87 -26.13 -5.15
CA VAL A 820 5.01 -25.66 -6.53
C VAL A 820 3.65 -25.46 -7.21
N THR A 821 2.65 -26.25 -6.82
CA THR A 821 1.26 -26.23 -7.29
C THR A 821 1.03 -26.68 -8.73
N ARG A 822 1.91 -26.30 -9.66
CA ARG A 822 1.69 -26.49 -11.10
C ARG A 822 1.89 -27.94 -11.54
N SER A 823 0.78 -28.57 -11.94
CA SER A 823 0.71 -29.91 -12.53
C SER A 823 -0.50 -29.96 -13.48
N PRO A 824 -0.37 -29.41 -14.70
CA PRO A 824 -1.46 -29.40 -15.68
C PRO A 824 -1.96 -30.82 -16.00
N GLU A 825 -3.28 -30.97 -16.10
CA GLU A 825 -3.92 -32.25 -16.42
C GLU A 825 -3.55 -32.71 -17.86
N ASP A 826 -3.55 -31.79 -18.83
CA ASP A 826 -3.06 -32.07 -20.18
C ASP A 826 -1.52 -32.07 -20.23
N ARG A 827 -0.95 -33.26 -20.11
CA ARG A 827 0.50 -33.50 -20.15
C ARG A 827 1.18 -33.11 -21.45
N ARG A 828 0.44 -32.90 -22.54
CA ARG A 828 1.01 -32.45 -23.83
C ARG A 828 1.29 -30.94 -23.83
N LYS A 829 0.77 -30.19 -22.85
CA LYS A 829 0.92 -28.74 -22.72
C LYS A 829 1.51 -28.39 -21.34
N PRO A 830 2.81 -28.64 -21.11
CA PRO A 830 3.46 -28.30 -19.85
C PRO A 830 3.42 -26.78 -19.63
N ASP A 831 3.14 -26.36 -18.40
CA ASP A 831 3.06 -24.95 -18.02
C ASP A 831 3.54 -24.74 -16.59
N ALA A 832 4.51 -23.84 -16.45
CA ALA A 832 5.09 -23.43 -15.17
C ALA A 832 4.41 -22.19 -14.57
N GLY A 833 3.62 -21.42 -15.33
CA GLY A 833 2.99 -20.18 -14.84
C GLY A 833 3.98 -19.22 -14.20
N PHE A 834 3.78 -18.90 -12.92
CA PHE A 834 4.66 -18.01 -12.13
C PHE A 834 5.97 -18.66 -11.68
N VAL A 835 6.07 -19.99 -11.76
CA VAL A 835 7.25 -20.75 -11.31
C VAL A 835 8.43 -20.60 -12.29
N LYS A 836 8.20 -20.05 -13.48
CA LYS A 836 9.23 -19.78 -14.51
C LYS A 836 10.13 -18.58 -14.22
N ASP A 837 9.88 -17.85 -13.14
CA ASP A 837 10.67 -16.68 -12.75
C ASP A 837 11.85 -17.11 -11.87
N LEU A 838 13.07 -16.93 -12.39
CA LEU A 838 14.32 -17.28 -11.69
C LEU A 838 14.44 -16.57 -10.33
N ARG A 839 14.04 -15.30 -10.25
CA ARG A 839 14.16 -14.49 -9.04
C ARG A 839 13.28 -15.04 -7.92
N ARG A 840 12.05 -15.45 -8.27
CA ARG A 840 11.13 -16.11 -7.32
C ARG A 840 11.64 -17.48 -6.88
N ALA A 841 12.23 -18.26 -7.79
CA ALA A 841 12.87 -19.53 -7.44
C ALA A 841 14.03 -19.33 -6.44
N ILE A 842 14.93 -18.39 -6.71
CA ILE A 842 16.04 -18.03 -5.80
C ILE A 842 15.49 -17.61 -4.43
N VAL A 843 14.46 -16.77 -4.41
CA VAL A 843 13.83 -16.33 -3.16
C VAL A 843 13.28 -17.53 -2.41
N ALA A 844 12.49 -18.40 -3.03
CA ALA A 844 11.87 -19.54 -2.36
C ALA A 844 12.92 -20.53 -1.80
N LEU A 845 13.97 -20.83 -2.57
CA LEU A 845 15.01 -21.80 -2.21
C LEU A 845 15.99 -21.28 -1.14
N SER A 846 16.06 -19.98 -0.89
CA SER A 846 17.07 -19.35 -0.02
C SER A 846 16.58 -18.94 1.37
N ARG A 847 15.32 -19.25 1.72
CA ARG A 847 14.70 -18.98 3.02
C ARG A 847 15.02 -19.97 4.15
N PRO A 848 15.25 -21.27 3.89
CA PRO A 848 15.42 -22.24 4.97
C PRO A 848 16.80 -22.18 5.62
N ARG A 849 16.85 -22.46 6.92
CA ARG A 849 18.11 -22.66 7.66
C ARG A 849 18.51 -24.13 7.75
N ARG A 850 17.59 -25.00 8.20
CA ARG A 850 17.88 -26.40 8.54
C ARG A 850 17.29 -27.44 7.58
N LEU A 851 16.08 -27.21 7.08
CA LEU A 851 15.37 -28.17 6.23
C LEU A 851 14.57 -27.47 5.13
N LEU A 852 14.72 -27.98 3.91
CA LEU A 852 13.89 -27.62 2.75
C LEU A 852 13.20 -28.87 2.20
N VAL A 853 11.87 -28.82 2.10
CA VAL A 853 11.08 -29.83 1.38
C VAL A 853 10.26 -29.15 0.29
N VAL A 854 10.47 -29.57 -0.96
CA VAL A 854 9.72 -29.07 -2.13
C VAL A 854 8.74 -30.14 -2.60
N PHE A 855 7.48 -29.75 -2.78
CA PHE A 855 6.40 -30.57 -3.29
C PHE A 855 6.08 -30.08 -4.70
N GLY A 856 6.24 -30.93 -5.72
CA GLY A 856 5.92 -30.51 -7.07
C GLY A 856 6.20 -31.54 -8.16
N ASP A 857 5.61 -31.27 -9.31
CA ASP A 857 5.74 -32.08 -10.53
C ASP A 857 7.02 -31.72 -11.30
N ALA A 858 8.07 -32.52 -11.10
CA ALA A 858 9.35 -32.29 -11.76
C ALA A 858 9.28 -32.49 -13.29
N GLN A 859 8.38 -33.35 -13.78
CA GLN A 859 8.22 -33.59 -15.21
C GLN A 859 7.60 -32.38 -15.91
N ASN A 860 6.56 -31.78 -15.33
CA ASN A 860 5.97 -30.55 -15.86
C ASN A 860 7.02 -29.42 -15.93
N LEU A 861 7.80 -29.21 -14.86
CA LEU A 861 8.80 -28.15 -14.82
C LEU A 861 9.91 -28.33 -15.87
N THR A 862 10.43 -29.55 -16.03
CA THR A 862 11.50 -29.87 -16.99
C THR A 862 11.07 -29.83 -18.45
N LEU A 863 9.78 -30.05 -18.74
CA LEU A 863 9.21 -29.95 -20.09
C LEU A 863 8.68 -28.54 -20.43
N SER A 864 8.51 -27.67 -19.43
CA SER A 864 8.00 -26.32 -19.60
C SER A 864 9.10 -25.29 -19.91
N SER A 865 8.69 -24.03 -20.12
CA SER A 865 9.59 -22.87 -20.22
C SER A 865 10.54 -22.67 -19.01
N ALA A 866 10.26 -23.30 -17.87
CA ALA A 866 11.05 -23.17 -16.65
C ALA A 866 12.23 -24.16 -16.54
N LYS A 867 12.46 -25.00 -17.57
CA LYS A 867 13.53 -26.00 -17.63
C LYS A 867 14.92 -25.45 -17.27
N HIS A 868 15.26 -24.27 -17.77
CA HIS A 868 16.57 -23.66 -17.55
C HIS A 868 16.84 -23.28 -16.07
N ILE A 869 15.79 -23.18 -15.24
CA ILE A 869 15.90 -22.90 -13.81
C ILE A 869 15.79 -24.21 -13.03
N TRP A 870 14.65 -24.88 -13.18
CA TRP A 870 14.33 -26.04 -12.35
C TRP A 870 15.03 -27.31 -12.79
N GLY A 871 15.48 -27.40 -14.04
CA GLY A 871 16.39 -28.47 -14.49
C GLY A 871 17.70 -28.42 -13.71
N GLU A 872 18.33 -27.24 -13.60
CA GLU A 872 19.55 -27.07 -12.81
C GLU A 872 19.33 -27.39 -11.32
N VAL A 873 18.18 -26.98 -10.76
CA VAL A 873 17.80 -27.32 -9.38
C VAL A 873 17.65 -28.83 -9.21
N LEU A 874 16.89 -29.50 -10.09
CA LEU A 874 16.65 -30.94 -10.03
C LEU A 874 17.94 -31.74 -10.24
N ASP A 875 18.83 -31.31 -11.13
CA ASP A 875 20.14 -31.92 -11.34
C ASP A 875 21.00 -31.88 -10.07
N LYS A 876 20.95 -30.76 -9.33
CA LYS A 876 21.66 -30.60 -8.05
C LYS A 876 20.98 -31.33 -6.89
N ILE A 877 19.66 -31.50 -6.95
CA ILE A 877 18.89 -32.30 -5.99
C ILE A 877 19.26 -33.78 -6.14
N GLY A 878 19.40 -34.29 -7.37
CA GLY A 878 19.87 -35.64 -7.63
C GLY A 878 19.11 -36.71 -6.83
N SER A 879 19.81 -37.41 -5.93
CA SER A 879 19.24 -38.49 -5.10
C SER A 879 18.24 -38.03 -4.04
N TRP A 880 18.12 -36.73 -3.77
CA TRP A 880 17.12 -36.18 -2.85
C TRP A 880 15.74 -36.00 -3.51
N ARG A 881 15.60 -36.34 -4.79
CA ARG A 881 14.31 -36.44 -5.48
C ARG A 881 13.70 -37.81 -5.18
N VAL A 882 12.53 -37.79 -4.55
CA VAL A 882 11.89 -38.98 -3.98
C VAL A 882 10.40 -39.02 -4.32
N GLU A 883 9.85 -40.22 -4.47
CA GLU A 883 8.41 -40.46 -4.68
C GLU A 883 7.64 -40.65 -3.36
N TYR A 884 8.36 -40.63 -2.23
CA TYR A 884 7.83 -40.70 -0.87
C TYR A 884 8.68 -39.83 0.06
N ILE A 885 8.07 -39.32 1.12
CA ILE A 885 8.77 -38.56 2.16
C ILE A 885 9.25 -39.56 3.22
N PRO A 886 10.57 -39.75 3.39
CA PRO A 886 11.11 -40.54 4.48
C PRO A 886 11.00 -39.73 5.77
N ILE A 887 10.16 -40.18 6.70
CA ILE A 887 10.08 -39.65 8.06
C ILE A 887 10.76 -40.62 9.02
N PHE A 888 11.40 -40.09 10.05
CA PHE A 888 12.09 -40.90 11.04
C PHE A 888 11.36 -40.85 12.38
N CYS A 889 11.07 -42.01 12.96
CA CYS A 889 10.52 -42.09 14.30
C CYS A 889 11.64 -42.36 15.31
N GLU A 890 12.05 -41.33 16.05
CA GLU A 890 13.11 -41.46 17.06
C GLU A 890 12.78 -42.49 18.14
N ALA A 891 11.50 -42.62 18.51
CA ALA A 891 11.05 -43.57 19.51
C ALA A 891 11.22 -45.05 19.09
N HIS A 892 11.18 -45.35 17.78
CA HIS A 892 11.27 -46.73 17.28
C HIS A 892 12.53 -47.00 16.45
N GLY A 893 13.32 -45.98 16.13
CA GLY A 893 14.49 -46.11 15.26
C GLY A 893 14.16 -46.53 13.83
N THR A 894 12.91 -46.36 13.38
CA THR A 894 12.43 -46.80 12.07
C THR A 894 12.14 -45.63 11.15
N GLU A 895 12.50 -45.82 9.88
CA GLU A 895 12.12 -44.93 8.78
C GLU A 895 10.76 -45.37 8.21
N ILE A 896 9.85 -44.42 8.03
CA ILE A 896 8.51 -44.64 7.47
C ILE A 896 8.40 -43.82 6.19
N HIS A 897 7.83 -44.42 5.15
CA HIS A 897 7.71 -43.78 3.83
C HIS A 897 6.28 -43.32 3.59
N ILE A 898 6.10 -42.02 3.34
CA ILE A 898 4.78 -41.42 3.10
C ILE A 898 4.68 -40.88 1.67
N SER A 899 3.81 -41.48 0.86
CA SER A 899 3.54 -41.12 -0.53
C SER A 899 2.14 -40.56 -0.77
N HIS A 900 1.20 -40.71 0.17
CA HIS A 900 -0.19 -40.24 0.01
C HIS A 900 -0.73 -39.54 1.26
N PRO A 901 -1.56 -38.48 1.13
CA PRO A 901 -2.15 -37.76 2.25
C PRO A 901 -2.86 -38.62 3.31
N ASP A 902 -3.53 -39.69 2.90
CA ASP A 902 -4.29 -40.57 3.79
C ASP A 902 -3.38 -41.39 4.73
N GLN A 903 -2.11 -41.58 4.37
CA GLN A 903 -1.16 -42.31 5.21
C GLN A 903 -0.79 -41.52 6.47
N TRP A 904 -0.95 -40.19 6.47
CA TRP A 904 -0.75 -39.36 7.67
C TRP A 904 -1.76 -39.67 8.78
N GLU A 905 -2.96 -40.17 8.45
CA GLU A 905 -3.98 -40.52 9.44
C GLU A 905 -3.60 -41.78 10.22
N LYS A 906 -2.84 -42.69 9.60
CA LYS A 906 -2.31 -43.91 10.23
C LYS A 906 -1.22 -43.62 11.27
N LEU A 907 -0.66 -42.41 11.24
CA LEU A 907 0.34 -41.91 12.19
C LEU A 907 -0.28 -41.10 13.34
N ALA A 908 -1.61 -40.91 13.35
CA ALA A 908 -2.28 -40.08 14.35
C ALA A 908 -2.44 -40.82 15.69
N GLY A 909 -1.46 -40.68 16.59
CA GLY A 909 -1.50 -41.14 17.98
C GLY A 909 -0.09 -41.33 18.56
N PRO A 910 0.07 -41.48 19.90
CA PRO A 910 1.33 -41.93 20.46
C PRO A 910 1.66 -43.32 19.90
N CYS A 911 2.76 -43.40 19.16
CA CYS A 911 3.51 -44.60 18.78
C CYS A 911 2.90 -45.95 19.23
N ARG A 912 1.97 -46.52 18.45
CA ARG A 912 1.55 -47.93 18.59
C ARG A 912 2.15 -48.71 17.43
N GLY A 913 3.06 -49.63 17.77
CA GLY A 913 3.90 -50.36 16.83
C GLY A 913 3.12 -51.09 15.74
N LEU A 914 3.58 -50.93 14.50
CA LEU A 914 3.27 -51.82 13.39
C LEU A 914 4.38 -52.87 13.33
N VAL A 915 4.20 -53.99 14.04
CA VAL A 915 5.00 -55.20 13.80
C VAL A 915 4.23 -56.11 12.85
N GLY A 916 4.89 -56.48 11.76
CA GLY A 916 4.34 -57.25 10.66
C GLY A 916 3.99 -58.70 11.02
N ASN A 917 3.02 -59.22 10.27
CA ASN A 917 2.66 -60.63 10.22
C ASN A 917 3.86 -61.50 9.83
N SER A 918 4.29 -62.40 10.72
CA SER A 918 4.82 -63.70 10.31
C SER A 918 4.73 -64.74 11.44
N ALA A 919 4.07 -65.85 11.11
CA ALA A 919 4.23 -67.22 11.59
C ALA A 919 3.96 -67.63 13.07
N SER A 920 3.03 -68.60 13.14
CA SER A 920 3.04 -69.84 13.94
C SER A 920 2.77 -69.82 15.45
N ASN A 921 1.58 -70.34 15.78
CA ASN A 921 1.30 -71.48 16.67
C ASN A 921 1.96 -71.58 18.05
N VAL A 922 1.07 -71.65 19.06
CA VAL A 922 0.98 -72.59 20.20
C VAL A 922 0.81 -71.85 21.54
N PRO A 923 -0.13 -72.31 22.41
CA PRO A 923 -0.72 -71.50 23.46
C PRO A 923 -0.16 -71.81 24.86
N SER A 924 -0.74 -71.09 25.83
CA SER A 924 -0.98 -71.48 27.22
C SER A 924 0.07 -71.15 28.28
N GLY A 925 -0.42 -70.50 29.34
CA GLY A 925 -0.13 -70.94 30.70
C GLY A 925 0.62 -69.94 31.58
N PRO A 926 0.30 -69.89 32.89
CA PRO A 926 0.25 -68.64 33.65
C PRO A 926 1.24 -68.61 34.84
N SER A 927 1.06 -67.62 35.72
CA SER A 927 1.55 -67.56 37.11
C SER A 927 2.99 -67.05 37.27
N VAL A 928 3.41 -66.35 38.33
CA VAL A 928 2.79 -65.85 39.57
C VAL A 928 3.81 -64.89 40.22
N ARG A 929 3.27 -63.88 40.93
CA ARG A 929 3.76 -63.12 42.10
C ARG A 929 5.26 -63.01 42.44
N SER A 930 5.58 -61.83 42.96
CA SER A 930 6.28 -61.49 44.24
C SER A 930 7.33 -60.40 43.97
N SER A 931 7.14 -59.15 44.41
CA SER A 931 7.24 -58.58 45.78
C SER A 931 8.65 -58.60 46.37
N GLY A 932 9.10 -57.44 46.86
CA GLY A 932 10.28 -57.25 47.72
C GLY A 932 11.19 -56.17 47.17
N GLU A 933 11.13 -54.93 47.67
CA GLU A 933 11.86 -54.40 48.86
C GLU A 933 12.97 -53.47 48.35
N ASP A 934 12.78 -52.16 48.45
CA ASP A 934 13.13 -51.29 49.60
C ASP A 934 14.62 -50.95 49.66
N TYR A 935 14.96 -49.67 49.49
CA TYR A 935 15.99 -48.98 50.30
C TYR A 935 15.77 -47.46 50.34
N VAL A 936 15.11 -47.11 51.45
CA VAL A 936 15.03 -45.91 52.28
C VAL A 936 16.12 -44.81 52.16
N ALA A 937 15.59 -43.58 52.02
CA ALA A 937 15.86 -42.29 52.68
C ALA A 937 17.20 -41.52 52.57
N SER A 938 17.07 -40.23 52.24
CA SER A 938 17.08 -39.08 53.19
C SER A 938 17.23 -37.77 52.39
N GLY A 939 16.65 -36.61 52.70
CA GLY A 939 15.72 -36.16 53.74
C GLY A 939 15.49 -34.64 53.59
N LEU A 940 14.41 -34.16 54.23
CA LEU A 940 14.16 -32.81 54.79
C LEU A 940 14.01 -31.64 53.77
N THR A 941 13.08 -30.69 53.82
CA THR A 941 12.08 -30.21 54.82
C THR A 941 11.17 -29.20 54.07
N SER A 942 9.86 -29.42 54.01
CA SER A 942 8.79 -28.70 54.75
C SER A 942 8.63 -27.20 54.47
N LEU A 943 7.49 -26.80 53.88
CA LEU A 943 6.38 -26.15 54.60
C LEU A 943 5.35 -25.60 53.59
N THR A 944 4.14 -26.14 53.70
CA THR A 944 2.88 -25.66 53.14
C THR A 944 2.20 -24.72 54.12
N THR A 945 1.62 -23.62 53.64
CA THR A 945 0.43 -22.99 54.22
C THR A 945 -0.43 -22.39 53.10
N GLU A 946 -1.65 -22.91 52.98
CA GLU A 946 -2.80 -22.26 52.35
C GLU A 946 -3.21 -21.05 53.19
N GLU A 947 -3.58 -19.92 52.54
CA GLU A 947 -4.79 -19.14 52.83
C GLU A 947 -4.90 -17.94 51.86
N ASP A 948 -6.12 -17.42 51.71
CA ASP A 948 -6.56 -16.22 50.97
C ASP A 948 -6.99 -16.35 49.49
N LEU A 949 -8.20 -16.88 49.34
CA LEU A 949 -9.22 -16.43 48.38
C LEU A 949 -9.76 -15.06 48.83
N LEU A 950 -9.68 -14.02 47.98
CA LEU A 950 -10.72 -12.98 47.80
C LEU A 950 -10.29 -11.90 46.75
N ASP A 951 -11.31 -11.40 46.06
CA ASP A 951 -11.38 -10.16 45.25
C ASP A 951 -10.80 -10.10 43.83
N LEU A 952 -11.64 -10.55 42.88
CA LEU A 952 -11.74 -10.01 41.53
C LEU A 952 -12.95 -9.05 41.45
N ARG A 953 -12.69 -7.74 41.56
CA ARG A 953 -13.54 -6.70 40.98
C ARG A 953 -12.65 -5.62 40.37
N GLU A 954 -13.06 -5.21 39.17
CA GLU A 954 -12.37 -4.32 38.22
C GLU A 954 -11.26 -5.00 37.42
N TRP A 955 -11.58 -5.30 36.15
CA TRP A 955 -10.87 -4.89 34.93
C TRP A 955 -11.78 -5.11 33.72
#